data_AF-A0A521H777-F1
#
_entry.id   AF-A0A521H777-F1
#
_cell.length_a   1.000
_cell.length_b   1.000
_cell.length_c   1.000
_cell.angle_alpha   90.00
_cell.angle_beta   90.00
_cell.angle_gamma   90.00
#
_symmetry.space_group_name_H-M   'P 1'
#
loop_
_entity.id
_entity.type
_entity.pdbx_description
1 polymer ?
#
loop_
_entity_poly.entity_id
_entity_poly.type
_entity_poly.pdbx_seq_one_letter_code
_entity_poly.pdbx_strand_id
1 'polypeptide(L)'
;MPPVLRTCYSFQWYYEDADREPGELRALRGQYESTDPEVARAHILEAKAAGLNHIRLNWWGTRSGAGNEFYTHIHAACLVYAQVAAEEGMSWSIIWEATTLGTTAADLAQIEAFTLMPGYVDGPDGRKLVVVYNRIYDHWPLTDPESPVHLELLAKYYVVYDKVPDISQLPRGTGYQTYAVPFQSTMSLRAKYQDVIDNGKITLHAFVNAGFDNSGIFTPATGFSCTDPNAHTVNYPPGHQYSVGWTRWPDDESGYPNGHSVAWFWFQLQIALLYNAWEIMFVLNERGEHNMYEPSRTDIGNAVCSIFGFDTLYYDEIKKMTAWLDSPVKLGLQSIAGQDATLYDALAARLDQRYAVCRTWSRFLALPNAGQLTAVTDRQNQGGRCLLQLTGDPAGAPDNLALPPADLNAWISGAKAVIQAFLDAGVLIDAVSVWERPDQAAFWSGTPAQFHAFYTTVVPALQQHFPLLRIGGPSVSQLGGTSFEWWEDLFAACQAAGVRPGYFGMQQDKGFATDIERFGAANRLRQLYSQTTGRPTAEADAIPIYLDEWAYQLPDGSAHPELDDEHSAALLLATILSLAKGGFNGHSYYEIQDGSFSSADYDHKASGIFSLNDGPKATWAALKLLDSVLAFGDPWPVTRLEPAWSTAVHSSKNAQGHRRILLVNSARFDEQSALRYLEHHGADLSQITGQESIIKAFFQGEATYEQTGLPPEDEEAWTGAVELWNDYKASAEGPRDVRLQLDVEVGAIQDVVVIDHTRGNPSYWYDEIGSSYRQTFVSYKNGTGATLADVLDHPQAGAEPLTDLSGFHVDGRRITVTLQPHMVLAFTVVP
;
A
#
# COMPACT_ATOMS: atom_id res chain seq x y z
N MET A 1 24.65 -1.80 -5.76
CA MET A 1 23.96 -2.08 -4.49
C MET A 1 22.63 -1.35 -4.55
N PRO A 2 21.51 -1.96 -4.11
CA PRO A 2 20.28 -1.18 -3.92
C PRO A 2 20.56 -0.03 -2.94
N PRO A 3 19.96 1.15 -3.13
CA PRO A 3 20.14 2.26 -2.19
C PRO A 3 19.72 1.81 -0.79
N VAL A 4 20.63 1.92 0.17
CA VAL A 4 20.27 1.77 1.58
C VAL A 4 19.47 3.02 1.92
N LEU A 5 18.15 2.90 2.01
CA LEU A 5 17.30 4.00 2.43
C LEU A 5 17.76 4.48 3.81
N ARG A 6 18.44 5.62 3.86
CA ARG A 6 18.84 6.25 5.11
C ARG A 6 17.75 7.22 5.52
N THR A 7 17.29 7.09 6.76
CA THR A 7 16.39 8.06 7.38
C THR A 7 17.23 8.99 8.25
N CYS A 8 17.12 10.30 8.00
CA CYS A 8 17.99 11.29 8.61
C CYS A 8 17.22 12.35 9.39
N TYR A 9 17.79 12.82 10.50
CA TYR A 9 17.34 13.95 11.31
C TYR A 9 18.27 15.17 11.19
N SER A 10 17.78 16.40 11.34
CA SER A 10 18.63 17.61 11.39
C SER A 10 18.46 18.38 12.70
N PHE A 11 19.55 18.68 13.40
CA PHE A 11 19.53 19.61 14.53
C PHE A 11 19.60 21.07 14.06
N GLN A 12 18.86 21.96 14.72
CA GLN A 12 19.14 23.40 14.76
C GLN A 12 19.65 23.71 16.19
N TRP A 13 20.20 24.89 16.47
CA TRP A 13 20.96 25.11 17.73
C TRP A 13 20.32 26.18 18.61
N TYR A 14 20.40 25.99 19.94
CA TYR A 14 19.89 26.93 20.95
C TYR A 14 21.01 27.59 21.76
N TYR A 15 20.90 28.90 22.01
CA TYR A 15 21.84 29.67 22.83
C TYR A 15 21.13 30.25 24.06
N GLU A 16 21.70 30.06 25.25
CA GLU A 16 21.09 30.36 26.55
C GLU A 16 20.71 31.85 26.72
N ASP A 17 21.38 32.78 26.05
CA ASP A 17 21.17 34.24 26.20
C ASP A 17 20.30 34.90 25.10
N ALA A 18 19.61 34.13 24.25
CA ALA A 18 18.72 34.74 23.24
C ALA A 18 17.40 35.23 23.89
N ASP A 19 17.10 36.52 23.73
CA ASP A 19 15.81 37.11 24.12
C ASP A 19 14.67 36.35 23.40
N ARG A 20 13.75 35.78 24.18
CA ARG A 20 12.59 35.03 23.68
C ARG A 20 11.46 35.97 23.25
N GLU A 21 10.68 35.56 22.26
CA GLU A 21 9.45 36.29 21.94
C GLU A 21 8.38 36.12 23.04
N PRO A 22 7.61 37.18 23.37
CA PRO A 22 6.52 37.08 24.34
C PRO A 22 5.45 36.07 23.90
N GLY A 23 5.37 34.92 24.57
CA GLY A 23 4.38 33.87 24.27
C GLY A 23 4.98 32.49 24.03
N GLU A 24 6.30 32.42 23.80
CA GLU A 24 6.98 31.14 23.58
C GLU A 24 6.82 30.18 24.77
N LEU A 25 6.57 28.91 24.45
CA LEU A 25 6.48 27.83 25.44
C LEU A 25 7.81 27.63 26.18
N ARG A 26 7.73 27.33 27.48
CA ARG A 26 8.88 27.05 28.34
C ARG A 26 9.14 25.55 28.40
N ALA A 27 10.39 25.13 28.18
CA ALA A 27 10.83 23.79 28.54
C ALA A 27 10.78 23.64 30.08
N LEU A 28 10.04 22.66 30.61
CA LEU A 28 10.01 22.25 32.04
C LEU A 28 11.39 21.85 32.57
N ARG A 29 12.34 21.36 31.75
CA ARG A 29 13.74 21.12 32.16
C ARG A 29 14.61 22.39 32.20
N GLY A 30 14.06 23.54 31.85
CA GLY A 30 14.81 24.78 31.74
C GLY A 30 15.57 24.90 30.42
N GLN A 31 16.40 25.94 30.31
CA GLN A 31 17.30 26.11 29.18
C GLN A 31 18.29 24.94 29.14
N TYR A 32 18.63 24.47 27.95
CA TYR A 32 19.65 23.44 27.75
C TYR A 32 20.77 23.98 26.86
N GLU A 33 21.97 23.51 27.11
CA GLU A 33 23.20 23.94 26.45
C GLU A 33 23.58 22.88 25.42
N SER A 34 23.52 23.22 24.12
CA SER A 34 23.78 22.26 23.04
C SER A 34 25.22 21.74 23.02
N THR A 35 26.15 22.35 23.77
CA THR A 35 27.50 21.82 23.98
C THR A 35 27.59 20.82 25.14
N ASP A 36 26.51 20.54 25.86
CA ASP A 36 26.47 19.49 26.89
C ASP A 36 26.40 18.09 26.23
N PRO A 37 27.39 17.22 26.46
CA PRO A 37 27.40 15.87 25.90
C PRO A 37 26.24 14.98 26.38
N GLU A 38 25.68 15.21 27.57
CA GLU A 38 24.55 14.43 28.07
C GLU A 38 23.23 14.81 27.37
N VAL A 39 23.07 16.09 27.04
CA VAL A 39 21.97 16.60 26.19
C VAL A 39 22.06 15.97 24.81
N ALA A 40 23.23 16.03 24.18
CA ALA A 40 23.48 15.41 22.89
C ALA A 40 23.23 13.89 22.92
N ARG A 41 23.68 13.19 23.98
CA ARG A 41 23.48 11.73 24.13
C ARG A 41 22.00 11.38 24.25
N ALA A 42 21.24 12.15 25.01
CA ALA A 42 19.80 11.97 25.10
C ALA A 42 19.14 12.07 23.72
N HIS A 43 19.45 13.12 22.94
CA HIS A 43 18.92 13.28 21.60
C HIS A 43 19.29 12.15 20.64
N ILE A 44 20.55 11.70 20.64
CA ILE A 44 21.00 10.60 19.79
C ILE A 44 20.32 9.29 20.16
N LEU A 45 20.17 9.00 21.45
CA LEU A 45 19.48 7.81 21.93
C LEU A 45 17.98 7.85 21.57
N GLU A 46 17.35 9.02 21.63
CA GLU A 46 15.96 9.22 21.19
C GLU A 46 15.82 8.99 19.68
N ALA A 47 16.70 9.56 18.87
CA ALA A 47 16.71 9.35 17.42
C ALA A 47 16.90 7.86 17.06
N LYS A 48 17.82 7.16 17.75
CA LYS A 48 18.00 5.71 17.61
C LYS A 48 16.77 4.91 18.03
N ALA A 49 16.11 5.31 19.13
CA ALA A 49 14.87 4.68 19.58
C ALA A 49 13.73 4.85 18.57
N ALA A 50 13.72 5.95 17.81
CA ALA A 50 12.83 6.19 16.69
C ALA A 50 13.20 5.39 15.41
N GLY A 51 14.25 4.57 15.45
CA GLY A 51 14.71 3.75 14.32
C GLY A 51 15.55 4.49 13.29
N LEU A 52 15.97 5.73 13.59
CA LEU A 52 16.89 6.46 12.73
C LEU A 52 18.30 5.87 12.88
N ASN A 53 18.99 5.73 11.75
CA ASN A 53 20.36 5.24 11.70
C ASN A 53 21.38 6.31 11.25
N HIS A 54 20.88 7.52 10.95
CA HIS A 54 21.67 8.63 10.46
C HIS A 54 21.18 9.98 11.02
N ILE A 55 22.11 10.89 11.34
CA ILE A 55 21.81 12.29 11.70
C ILE A 55 22.67 13.28 10.89
N ARG A 56 22.10 14.42 10.55
CA ARG A 56 22.76 15.54 9.89
C ARG A 56 22.89 16.70 10.87
N LEU A 57 24.10 17.18 11.04
CA LEU A 57 24.42 18.30 11.91
C LEU A 57 24.47 19.58 11.08
N ASN A 58 23.60 20.53 11.40
CA ASN A 58 23.62 21.82 10.73
C ASN A 58 24.86 22.61 11.18
N TRP A 59 25.77 22.96 10.29
CA TRP A 59 27.02 23.63 10.64
C TRP A 59 27.17 24.95 9.89
N TRP A 60 27.45 26.01 10.65
CA TRP A 60 27.38 27.40 10.16
C TRP A 60 28.77 28.01 9.90
N GLY A 61 29.79 27.17 9.69
CA GLY A 61 31.16 27.61 9.41
C GLY A 61 31.97 28.00 10.64
N THR A 62 33.23 28.37 10.41
CA THR A 62 34.16 28.94 11.41
C THR A 62 34.26 30.44 11.25
N ARG A 63 33.81 31.22 12.24
CA ARG A 63 34.13 32.65 12.28
C ARG A 63 35.30 32.90 13.22
N SER A 64 36.26 33.71 12.78
CA SER A 64 37.28 34.30 13.65
C SER A 64 37.01 35.80 13.78
N GLY A 65 36.78 36.28 15.00
CA GLY A 65 36.55 37.70 15.30
C GLY A 65 35.76 37.93 16.59
N ALA A 66 36.05 39.04 17.29
CA ALA A 66 35.34 39.43 18.52
C ALA A 66 33.85 39.72 18.23
N GLY A 67 32.95 39.23 19.09
CA GLY A 67 31.50 39.46 19.00
C GLY A 67 30.68 38.37 18.30
N ASN A 68 31.12 37.10 18.37
CA ASN A 68 30.48 36.02 17.62
C ASN A 68 30.42 34.66 18.35
N GLU A 69 30.04 34.73 19.62
CA GLU A 69 29.89 33.56 20.51
C GLU A 69 28.92 32.52 19.92
N PHE A 70 27.87 32.97 19.23
CA PHE A 70 26.87 32.10 18.60
C PHE A 70 27.46 31.05 17.63
N TYR A 71 28.31 31.43 16.68
CA TYR A 71 28.87 30.43 15.73
C TYR A 71 29.94 29.56 16.38
N THR A 72 30.66 30.10 17.38
CA THR A 72 31.61 29.31 18.16
C THR A 72 30.88 28.22 18.94
N HIS A 73 29.74 28.59 19.53
CA HIS A 73 28.83 27.67 20.21
C HIS A 73 28.25 26.63 19.25
N ILE A 74 27.73 27.03 18.07
CA ILE A 74 27.24 26.07 17.06
C ILE A 74 28.34 25.07 16.67
N HIS A 75 29.55 25.56 16.41
CA HIS A 75 30.65 24.67 16.04
C HIS A 75 31.02 23.71 17.18
N ALA A 76 31.07 24.19 18.42
CA ALA A 76 31.29 23.35 19.59
C ALA A 76 30.18 22.30 19.75
N ALA A 77 28.92 22.68 19.54
CA ALA A 77 27.79 21.77 19.61
C ALA A 77 27.85 20.72 18.51
N CYS A 78 28.19 21.09 17.27
CA CYS A 78 28.45 20.12 16.18
C CYS A 78 29.49 19.08 16.60
N LEU A 79 30.62 19.50 17.20
CA LEU A 79 31.67 18.58 17.64
C LEU A 79 31.18 17.62 18.72
N VAL A 80 30.39 18.11 19.68
CA VAL A 80 29.83 17.30 20.76
C VAL A 80 28.86 16.26 20.20
N TYR A 81 27.91 16.65 19.35
CA TYR A 81 26.96 15.70 18.74
C TYR A 81 27.65 14.70 17.83
N ALA A 82 28.64 15.13 17.05
CA ALA A 82 29.45 14.26 16.21
C ALA A 82 30.14 13.16 17.04
N GLN A 83 30.76 13.55 18.14
CA GLN A 83 31.42 12.61 19.06
C GLN A 83 30.40 11.65 19.68
N VAL A 84 29.29 12.17 20.21
CA VAL A 84 28.26 11.35 20.85
C VAL A 84 27.60 10.38 19.86
N ALA A 85 27.29 10.84 18.65
CA ALA A 85 26.76 9.98 17.59
C ALA A 85 27.69 8.82 17.30
N ALA A 86 29.00 9.09 17.21
CA ALA A 86 30.02 8.06 17.03
C ALA A 86 30.08 7.06 18.18
N GLU A 87 30.06 7.54 19.44
CA GLU A 87 30.06 6.69 20.64
C GLU A 87 28.82 5.80 20.71
N GLU A 88 27.68 6.30 20.24
CA GLU A 88 26.41 5.58 20.17
C GLU A 88 26.25 4.75 18.89
N GLY A 89 27.26 4.70 18.01
CA GLY A 89 27.20 3.93 16.75
C GLY A 89 26.16 4.44 15.75
N MET A 90 25.77 5.72 15.84
CA MET A 90 24.91 6.40 14.87
C MET A 90 25.77 7.04 13.77
N SER A 91 25.41 6.82 12.51
CA SER A 91 26.12 7.48 11.41
C SER A 91 25.75 8.95 11.34
N TRP A 92 26.64 9.82 10.88
CA TRP A 92 26.34 11.26 10.81
C TRP A 92 27.05 12.00 9.66
N SER A 93 26.54 13.16 9.27
CA SER A 93 27.18 14.11 8.33
C SER A 93 26.85 15.55 8.71
N ILE A 94 27.38 16.52 7.97
CA ILE A 94 27.03 17.93 8.13
C ILE A 94 26.16 18.47 7.00
N ILE A 95 25.39 19.51 7.32
CA ILE A 95 24.78 20.45 6.38
C ILE A 95 25.47 21.78 6.57
N TRP A 96 26.15 22.27 5.56
CA TRP A 96 26.86 23.54 5.61
C TRP A 96 25.91 24.69 5.27
N GLU A 97 25.44 25.43 6.29
CA GLU A 97 24.30 26.35 6.14
C GLU A 97 24.67 27.82 5.92
N ALA A 98 25.75 28.34 6.50
CA ALA A 98 26.05 29.77 6.40
C ALA A 98 27.55 30.06 6.34
N THR A 99 27.93 31.12 5.63
CA THR A 99 29.26 31.73 5.69
C THR A 99 29.11 33.23 5.64
N THR A 100 29.02 33.90 6.80
CA THR A 100 29.03 35.36 6.77
C THR A 100 30.44 35.93 6.69
N LEU A 101 31.48 35.33 7.31
CA LEU A 101 32.78 36.02 7.48
C LEU A 101 34.04 35.12 7.69
N GLY A 102 34.06 33.85 7.24
CA GLY A 102 35.23 32.95 7.28
C GLY A 102 36.06 32.94 5.98
N THR A 103 37.33 32.50 6.02
CA THR A 103 38.10 32.22 4.80
C THR A 103 37.84 30.80 4.32
N THR A 104 37.77 30.61 3.00
CA THR A 104 37.58 29.31 2.33
C THR A 104 38.39 28.16 2.91
N ALA A 105 39.68 28.42 3.14
CA ALA A 105 40.59 27.41 3.67
C ALA A 105 40.25 26.93 5.10
N ALA A 106 39.72 27.81 5.95
CA ALA A 106 39.41 27.47 7.34
C ALA A 106 38.18 26.57 7.44
N ASP A 107 37.14 26.89 6.68
CA ASP A 107 35.93 26.06 6.63
C ASP A 107 36.22 24.71 5.98
N LEU A 108 36.96 24.68 4.87
CA LEU A 108 37.37 23.42 4.23
C LEU A 108 38.22 22.55 5.16
N ALA A 109 39.12 23.14 5.95
CA ALA A 109 39.91 22.41 6.94
C ALA A 109 39.04 21.83 8.06
N GLN A 110 37.97 22.51 8.48
CA GLN A 110 37.04 21.95 9.45
C GLN A 110 36.12 20.88 8.87
N ILE A 111 35.65 21.04 7.64
CA ILE A 111 34.92 19.98 6.94
C ILE A 111 35.82 18.73 6.89
N GLU A 112 37.08 18.89 6.50
CA GLU A 112 38.05 17.80 6.48
C GLU A 112 38.19 17.15 7.88
N ALA A 113 38.32 17.96 8.93
CA ALA A 113 38.37 17.46 10.31
C ALA A 113 37.12 16.66 10.71
N PHE A 114 35.91 17.15 10.39
CA PHE A 114 34.67 16.41 10.63
C PHE A 114 34.66 15.08 9.87
N THR A 115 35.10 15.06 8.61
CA THR A 115 35.06 13.84 7.79
C THR A 115 35.99 12.73 8.27
N LEU A 116 36.99 13.08 9.10
CA LEU A 116 37.92 12.14 9.72
C LEU A 116 37.40 11.58 11.06
N MET A 117 36.34 12.15 11.62
CA MET A 117 35.76 11.67 12.86
C MET A 117 35.01 10.34 12.66
N PRO A 118 34.99 9.44 13.66
CA PRO A 118 34.29 8.16 13.55
C PRO A 118 32.78 8.38 13.34
N GLY A 119 32.13 7.46 12.62
CA GLY A 119 30.70 7.55 12.31
C GLY A 119 30.34 8.47 11.14
N TYR A 120 31.29 9.25 10.61
CA TYR A 120 31.03 10.13 9.47
C TYR A 120 30.73 9.32 8.19
N VAL A 121 29.58 9.59 7.56
CA VAL A 121 29.05 8.81 6.43
C VAL A 121 29.74 9.10 5.08
N ASP A 122 29.87 8.05 4.28
CA ASP A 122 30.25 8.13 2.88
C ASP A 122 29.00 8.25 1.99
N GLY A 123 29.08 9.11 0.97
CA GLY A 123 28.11 9.20 -0.10
C GLY A 123 28.10 7.96 -1.00
N PRO A 124 27.20 7.92 -2.00
CA PRO A 124 26.99 6.78 -2.89
C PRO A 124 28.25 6.26 -3.61
N ASP A 125 29.25 7.11 -3.81
CA ASP A 125 30.49 6.76 -4.52
C ASP A 125 31.72 6.57 -3.62
N GLY A 126 31.50 6.52 -2.31
CA GLY A 126 32.54 6.31 -1.31
C GLY A 126 33.30 7.56 -0.87
N ARG A 127 33.05 8.73 -1.46
CA ARG A 127 33.55 10.01 -0.93
C ARG A 127 32.71 10.45 0.27
N LYS A 128 33.27 11.25 1.17
CA LYS A 128 32.57 11.74 2.37
C LYS A 128 31.42 12.68 1.99
N LEU A 129 30.24 12.47 2.56
CA LEU A 129 29.02 13.24 2.25
C LEU A 129 29.10 14.67 2.84
N VAL A 130 28.85 15.68 2.02
CA VAL A 130 28.70 17.07 2.47
C VAL A 130 27.46 17.67 1.81
N VAL A 131 26.50 18.13 2.60
CA VAL A 131 25.33 18.84 2.08
C VAL A 131 25.62 20.33 2.14
N VAL A 132 25.40 21.05 1.03
CA VAL A 132 25.62 22.49 0.93
C VAL A 132 24.27 23.17 0.82
N TYR A 133 24.04 24.13 1.72
CA TYR A 133 22.81 24.90 1.76
C TYR A 133 22.90 26.14 0.88
N ASN A 134 21.74 26.66 0.45
CA ASN A 134 21.69 27.66 -0.58
C ASN A 134 22.29 29.02 -0.23
N ARG A 135 22.31 29.36 1.06
CA ARG A 135 22.96 30.58 1.54
C ARG A 135 24.47 30.57 1.32
N ILE A 136 25.08 29.40 1.12
CA ILE A 136 26.51 29.31 0.75
C ILE A 136 26.73 29.80 -0.69
N TYR A 137 25.75 29.59 -1.59
CA TYR A 137 25.89 29.94 -3.00
C TYR A 137 26.06 31.44 -3.23
N ASP A 138 25.48 32.27 -2.36
CA ASP A 138 25.58 33.74 -2.47
C ASP A 138 26.98 34.25 -2.08
N HIS A 139 27.68 33.51 -1.23
CA HIS A 139 28.99 33.90 -0.73
C HIS A 139 30.13 33.24 -1.52
N TRP A 140 29.83 32.15 -2.24
CA TRP A 140 30.80 31.30 -2.91
C TRP A 140 30.26 30.90 -4.27
N PRO A 141 31.04 31.02 -5.36
CA PRO A 141 30.59 30.66 -6.71
C PRO A 141 30.54 29.12 -6.87
N LEU A 142 29.79 28.43 -6.03
CA LEU A 142 29.55 26.98 -6.10
C LEU A 142 28.55 26.62 -7.21
N THR A 143 27.82 27.60 -7.72
CA THR A 143 27.01 27.46 -8.94
C THR A 143 27.83 27.60 -10.21
N ASP A 144 29.07 28.08 -10.13
CA ASP A 144 30.02 28.05 -11.24
C ASP A 144 30.75 26.70 -11.24
N PRO A 145 30.52 25.81 -12.23
CA PRO A 145 31.18 24.51 -12.30
C PRO A 145 32.71 24.62 -12.44
N GLU A 146 33.23 25.76 -12.89
CA GLU A 146 34.67 25.99 -13.10
C GLU A 146 35.36 26.70 -11.92
N SER A 147 34.60 27.05 -10.86
CA SER A 147 35.17 27.66 -9.67
C SER A 147 36.20 26.74 -9.01
N PRO A 148 37.44 27.19 -8.75
CA PRO A 148 38.47 26.36 -8.14
C PRO A 148 38.06 25.76 -6.80
N VAL A 149 37.25 26.48 -6.02
CA VAL A 149 36.75 26.01 -4.73
C VAL A 149 35.69 24.93 -4.90
N HIS A 150 34.83 25.07 -5.90
CA HIS A 150 33.83 24.07 -6.24
C HIS A 150 34.50 22.78 -6.74
N LEU A 151 35.48 22.91 -7.63
CA LEU A 151 36.29 21.79 -8.11
C LEU A 151 37.05 21.09 -6.97
N GLU A 152 37.58 21.84 -6.01
CA GLU A 152 38.24 21.26 -4.83
C GLU A 152 37.25 20.49 -3.95
N LEU A 153 36.06 21.05 -3.69
CA LEU A 153 35.00 20.37 -2.94
C LEU A 153 34.60 19.07 -3.61
N LEU A 154 34.34 19.10 -4.93
CA LEU A 154 34.00 17.91 -5.70
C LEU A 154 35.16 16.92 -5.81
N ALA A 155 36.41 17.35 -5.80
CA ALA A 155 37.52 16.40 -5.80
C ALA A 155 37.58 15.56 -4.51
N LYS A 156 37.13 16.13 -3.38
CA LYS A 156 37.27 15.53 -2.04
C LYS A 156 35.98 14.90 -1.50
N TYR A 157 34.83 15.47 -1.82
CA TYR A 157 33.56 15.17 -1.16
C TYR A 157 32.47 14.79 -2.15
N TYR A 158 31.53 13.99 -1.67
CA TYR A 158 30.25 13.79 -2.34
C TYR A 158 29.32 14.93 -1.93
N VAL A 159 29.15 15.90 -2.82
CA VAL A 159 28.43 17.14 -2.51
C VAL A 159 26.95 17.01 -2.88
N VAL A 160 26.06 17.32 -1.93
CA VAL A 160 24.61 17.40 -2.15
C VAL A 160 24.18 18.86 -2.11
N TYR A 161 23.54 19.32 -3.17
CA TYR A 161 23.04 20.69 -3.26
C TYR A 161 21.55 20.75 -2.89
N ASP A 162 21.18 21.65 -1.98
CA ASP A 162 19.80 21.83 -1.48
C ASP A 162 18.87 22.67 -2.40
N LYS A 163 19.45 23.46 -3.31
CA LYS A 163 18.72 24.36 -4.22
C LYS A 163 19.59 24.89 -5.36
N VAL A 164 19.76 24.12 -6.43
CA VAL A 164 20.29 24.66 -7.70
C VAL A 164 19.13 25.00 -8.64
N PRO A 165 19.09 26.19 -9.25
CA PRO A 165 18.03 26.59 -10.20
C PRO A 165 17.96 25.68 -11.43
N ASP A 166 19.08 25.09 -11.83
CA ASP A 166 19.19 24.23 -13.02
C ASP A 166 20.01 22.97 -12.67
N ILE A 167 19.32 21.83 -12.57
CA ILE A 167 19.91 20.52 -12.24
C ILE A 167 20.89 20.07 -13.34
N SER A 168 20.73 20.52 -14.58
CA SER A 168 21.63 20.15 -15.67
C SER A 168 23.04 20.73 -15.53
N GLN A 169 23.19 21.77 -14.71
CA GLN A 169 24.48 22.41 -14.41
C GLN A 169 25.25 21.70 -13.29
N LEU A 170 24.62 20.73 -12.62
CA LEU A 170 25.29 19.96 -11.58
C LEU A 170 26.35 19.01 -12.19
N PRO A 171 27.58 19.01 -11.64
CA PRO A 171 28.62 18.10 -12.10
C PRO A 171 28.25 16.63 -11.85
N ARG A 172 28.91 15.71 -12.57
CA ARG A 172 28.66 14.28 -12.40
C ARG A 172 29.08 13.83 -11.00
N GLY A 173 28.28 12.93 -10.40
CA GLY A 173 28.59 12.37 -9.09
C GLY A 173 28.28 13.34 -7.93
N THR A 174 27.29 14.21 -8.09
CA THR A 174 26.75 15.03 -6.99
C THR A 174 25.37 14.52 -6.60
N GLY A 175 24.93 14.87 -5.40
CA GLY A 175 23.54 14.72 -5.00
C GLY A 175 22.73 15.99 -5.22
N TYR A 176 21.43 15.83 -5.36
CA TYR A 176 20.47 16.93 -5.36
C TYR A 176 19.41 16.68 -4.29
N GLN A 177 19.08 17.74 -3.57
CA GLN A 177 18.05 17.78 -2.54
C GLN A 177 17.18 19.01 -2.79
N THR A 178 15.88 18.92 -2.54
CA THR A 178 14.96 20.07 -2.63
C THR A 178 14.58 20.54 -1.24
N TYR A 179 15.05 21.71 -0.80
CA TYR A 179 14.67 22.21 0.53
C TYR A 179 13.30 22.91 0.59
N ALA A 180 12.86 23.53 -0.52
CA ALA A 180 11.65 24.35 -0.59
C ALA A 180 10.38 23.56 -1.01
N VAL A 181 10.24 22.31 -0.57
CA VAL A 181 9.12 21.42 -0.95
C VAL A 181 7.74 21.91 -0.51
N PRO A 182 7.51 22.48 0.69
CA PRO A 182 6.16 22.90 1.09
C PRO A 182 5.55 24.02 0.23
N PHE A 183 6.34 24.62 -0.67
CA PHE A 183 5.90 25.72 -1.55
C PHE A 183 5.94 25.35 -3.05
N GLN A 184 6.11 24.07 -3.38
CA GLN A 184 6.15 23.59 -4.78
C GLN A 184 4.92 22.76 -5.09
N SER A 185 4.34 22.97 -6.28
CA SER A 185 3.25 22.10 -6.75
C SER A 185 3.74 20.67 -6.97
N THR A 186 2.84 19.70 -6.83
CA THR A 186 3.04 18.29 -7.16
C THR A 186 3.78 18.09 -8.49
N MET A 187 3.31 18.77 -9.54
CA MET A 187 3.90 18.67 -10.87
C MET A 187 5.33 19.20 -10.90
N SER A 188 5.62 20.29 -10.17
CA SER A 188 6.98 20.82 -10.09
C SER A 188 7.93 19.88 -9.35
N LEU A 189 7.47 19.23 -8.28
CA LEU A 189 8.27 18.27 -7.53
C LEU A 189 8.57 17.01 -8.36
N ARG A 190 7.55 16.44 -9.01
CA ARG A 190 7.69 15.30 -9.93
C ARG A 190 8.63 15.63 -11.08
N ALA A 191 8.48 16.79 -11.72
CA ALA A 191 9.36 17.24 -12.80
C ALA A 191 10.82 17.32 -12.34
N LYS A 192 11.10 17.92 -11.19
CA LYS A 192 12.48 18.01 -10.66
C LYS A 192 13.07 16.65 -10.32
N TYR A 193 12.29 15.74 -9.74
CA TYR A 193 12.79 14.39 -9.45
C TYR A 193 12.98 13.59 -10.73
N GLN A 194 12.13 13.78 -11.73
CA GLN A 194 12.31 13.21 -13.06
C GLN A 194 13.57 13.76 -13.73
N ASP A 195 13.86 15.05 -13.62
CA ASP A 195 15.09 15.66 -14.14
C ASP A 195 16.35 15.02 -13.51
N VAL A 196 16.31 14.68 -12.22
CA VAL A 196 17.40 13.94 -11.56
C VAL A 196 17.56 12.54 -12.15
N ILE A 197 16.46 11.82 -12.36
CA ILE A 197 16.46 10.49 -12.99
C ILE A 197 17.02 10.58 -14.42
N ASP A 198 16.52 11.51 -15.22
CA ASP A 198 16.86 11.66 -16.63
C ASP A 198 18.32 12.08 -16.81
N ASN A 199 18.88 12.84 -15.87
CA ASN A 199 20.31 13.17 -15.88
C ASN A 199 21.19 11.91 -15.71
N GLY A 200 20.72 10.93 -14.93
CA GLY A 200 21.35 9.62 -14.71
C GLY A 200 22.71 9.66 -14.01
N LYS A 201 23.20 10.85 -13.63
CA LYS A 201 24.51 11.09 -13.00
C LYS A 201 24.42 11.82 -11.66
N ILE A 202 23.20 12.12 -11.23
CA ILE A 202 22.87 12.84 -10.00
C ILE A 202 22.06 11.89 -9.13
N THR A 203 22.38 11.84 -7.83
CA THR A 203 21.60 11.03 -6.88
C THR A 203 20.57 11.91 -6.19
N LEU A 204 19.32 11.43 -6.10
CA LEU A 204 18.27 12.12 -5.37
C LEU A 204 18.42 11.88 -3.86
N HIS A 205 18.57 12.94 -3.08
CA HIS A 205 18.38 12.94 -1.63
C HIS A 205 17.06 13.65 -1.36
N ALA A 206 16.00 12.89 -1.09
CA ALA A 206 14.68 13.47 -0.92
C ALA A 206 14.56 14.10 0.47
N PHE A 207 14.04 15.32 0.48
CA PHE A 207 13.70 16.02 1.69
C PHE A 207 12.20 15.91 1.91
N VAL A 208 11.80 15.27 3.01
CA VAL A 208 10.40 15.16 3.42
C VAL A 208 10.23 16.09 4.61
N ASN A 209 9.67 17.26 4.35
CA ASN A 209 9.56 18.30 5.37
C ASN A 209 8.32 18.06 6.24
N ALA A 210 8.49 18.02 7.57
CA ALA A 210 7.39 18.01 8.54
C ALA A 210 7.15 19.40 9.18
N GLY A 211 7.78 20.45 8.65
CA GLY A 211 7.86 21.78 9.27
C GLY A 211 6.52 22.49 9.42
N PHE A 212 6.06 22.59 10.67
CA PHE A 212 5.17 23.63 11.16
C PHE A 212 5.95 24.95 11.26
N ASP A 213 5.93 25.76 10.21
CA ASP A 213 6.11 27.19 10.40
C ASP A 213 4.74 27.80 10.72
N ASN A 214 4.36 27.74 12.00
CA ASN A 214 3.13 28.36 12.51
C ASN A 214 3.22 29.89 12.62
N SER A 215 4.22 30.54 12.04
CA SER A 215 4.14 31.99 11.81
C SER A 215 2.91 32.37 10.96
N GLY A 216 2.25 31.40 10.31
CA GLY A 216 0.95 31.55 9.65
C GLY A 216 -0.31 31.30 10.48
N ILE A 217 -0.28 30.73 11.69
CA ILE A 217 -1.49 30.61 12.54
C ILE A 217 -1.65 31.89 13.35
N PHE A 218 -2.24 32.89 12.70
CA PHE A 218 -2.85 34.00 13.42
C PHE A 218 -3.91 33.46 14.38
N THR A 219 -3.63 33.46 15.68
CA THR A 219 -4.72 33.54 16.67
C THR A 219 -5.48 34.85 16.41
N PRO A 220 -6.81 34.83 16.20
CA PRO A 220 -7.62 36.05 16.04
C PRO A 220 -7.56 37.01 17.26
N ALA A 221 -6.88 36.62 18.33
CA ALA A 221 -6.86 37.33 19.61
C ALA A 221 -5.90 38.55 19.67
N THR A 222 -4.96 38.73 18.74
CA THR A 222 -4.00 39.85 18.78
C THR A 222 -4.36 41.07 17.92
N GLY A 223 -5.53 41.09 17.28
CA GLY A 223 -6.11 42.33 16.73
C GLY A 223 -5.40 42.96 15.53
N PHE A 224 -4.47 42.28 14.88
CA PHE A 224 -3.92 42.72 13.59
C PHE A 224 -4.83 42.25 12.46
N SER A 225 -5.84 43.06 12.11
CA SER A 225 -6.59 42.86 10.86
C SER A 225 -5.82 43.49 9.71
N CYS A 226 -5.44 42.68 8.72
CA CYS A 226 -4.81 43.11 7.46
C CYS A 226 -5.79 43.85 6.52
N THR A 227 -6.75 44.58 7.06
CA THR A 227 -7.75 45.38 6.35
C THR A 227 -7.60 46.87 6.61
N ASP A 228 -6.58 47.31 7.34
CA ASP A 228 -6.26 48.74 7.45
C ASP A 228 -5.33 49.19 6.31
N PRO A 229 -5.83 49.90 5.28
CA PRO A 229 -4.99 50.49 4.24
C PRO A 229 -4.04 51.61 4.75
N ASN A 230 -4.05 51.92 6.05
CA ASN A 230 -3.20 52.94 6.68
C ASN A 230 -2.23 52.41 7.75
N ALA A 231 -2.04 51.09 7.89
CA ALA A 231 -1.08 50.55 8.86
C ALA A 231 0.36 51.01 8.52
N HIS A 232 0.99 51.63 9.52
CA HIS A 232 2.17 52.47 9.42
C HIS A 232 3.39 51.84 8.75
N THR A 233 4.03 52.63 7.88
CA THR A 233 5.40 52.49 7.40
C THR A 233 6.37 52.25 8.57
N VAL A 234 6.87 51.03 8.70
CA VAL A 234 8.10 50.76 9.45
C VAL A 234 9.26 51.27 8.58
N ASN A 235 9.84 52.40 8.99
CA ASN A 235 11.01 52.98 8.33
C ASN A 235 12.23 52.07 8.55
N TYR A 236 12.52 51.20 7.58
CA TYR A 236 13.88 50.69 7.39
C TYR A 236 14.74 51.79 6.78
N PRO A 237 16.08 51.78 7.01
CA PRO A 237 16.99 52.73 6.39
C PRO A 237 16.81 52.75 4.86
N PRO A 238 16.90 53.93 4.22
CA PRO A 238 16.62 54.08 2.80
C PRO A 238 17.64 53.28 1.96
N GLY A 239 17.17 52.23 1.28
CA GLY A 239 18.01 51.47 0.34
C GLY A 239 17.50 50.08 -0.06
N HIS A 240 16.69 49.40 0.76
CA HIS A 240 16.25 48.03 0.45
C HIS A 240 14.77 47.82 0.78
N GLN A 241 13.91 47.82 -0.25
CA GLN A 241 12.57 47.26 -0.16
C GLN A 241 12.67 45.77 -0.50
N TYR A 242 12.65 44.90 0.53
CA TYR A 242 12.32 43.50 0.33
C TYR A 242 10.83 43.33 0.59
N SER A 243 10.04 43.14 -0.47
CA SER A 243 8.68 42.63 -0.32
C SER A 243 8.78 41.13 -0.01
N VAL A 244 8.74 40.78 1.28
CA VAL A 244 8.48 39.38 1.65
C VAL A 244 6.96 39.19 1.50
N GLY A 245 6.54 38.88 0.28
CA GLY A 245 5.17 38.46 0.03
C GLY A 245 4.97 37.12 0.71
N TRP A 246 4.33 37.12 1.88
CA TRP A 246 3.87 35.90 2.53
C TRP A 246 2.72 35.33 1.68
N THR A 247 3.06 34.52 0.68
CA THR A 247 2.07 33.73 -0.04
C THR A 247 1.43 32.79 0.97
N ARG A 248 0.10 32.90 1.13
CA ARG A 248 -0.72 31.76 1.60
C ARG A 248 -0.24 30.51 0.87
N TRP A 249 -0.32 29.35 1.53
CA TRP A 249 -0.29 28.05 0.83
C TRP A 249 -1.05 28.23 -0.48
N PRO A 250 -0.41 27.99 -1.64
CA PRO A 250 -1.09 28.25 -2.89
C PRO A 250 -2.42 27.49 -2.83
N ASP A 251 -3.52 28.24 -2.91
CA ASP A 251 -4.80 27.70 -3.36
C ASP A 251 -4.51 27.27 -4.80
N ASP A 252 -3.85 26.12 -4.97
CA ASP A 252 -3.51 25.65 -6.29
C ASP A 252 -4.80 25.14 -6.95
N GLU A 253 -4.84 25.27 -8.27
CA GLU A 253 -5.98 24.91 -9.12
C GLU A 253 -6.36 23.41 -9.04
N SER A 254 -5.69 22.64 -8.17
CA SER A 254 -5.93 21.22 -7.93
C SER A 254 -7.11 20.94 -7.00
N GLY A 255 -7.71 21.98 -6.40
CA GLY A 255 -8.95 21.85 -5.63
C GLY A 255 -8.78 21.18 -4.26
N TYR A 256 -7.55 21.02 -3.75
CA TYR A 256 -7.30 20.49 -2.41
C TYR A 256 -7.71 21.53 -1.36
N PRO A 257 -8.81 21.33 -0.62
CA PRO A 257 -9.21 22.25 0.43
C PRO A 257 -8.34 21.98 1.66
N ASN A 258 -7.52 22.95 2.08
CA ASN A 258 -6.84 22.98 3.38
C ASN A 258 -6.17 21.65 3.78
N GLY A 259 -5.31 21.09 2.92
CA GLY A 259 -4.62 19.84 3.21
C GLY A 259 -3.87 19.89 4.54
N HIS A 260 -4.20 19.00 5.47
CA HIS A 260 -3.43 18.77 6.69
C HIS A 260 -1.96 18.51 6.33
N SER A 261 -1.03 19.09 7.09
CA SER A 261 0.43 18.89 6.95
C SER A 261 0.83 17.41 6.85
N VAL A 262 0.04 16.53 7.46
CA VAL A 262 0.16 15.07 7.41
C VAL A 262 -0.09 14.50 6.01
N ALA A 263 -1.16 14.89 5.31
CA ALA A 263 -1.44 14.41 3.96
C ALA A 263 -0.36 14.85 2.97
N TRP A 264 0.14 16.07 3.14
CA TRP A 264 1.24 16.59 2.34
C TRP A 264 2.57 15.90 2.62
N PHE A 265 2.87 15.59 3.88
CA PHE A 265 4.02 14.76 4.25
C PHE A 265 3.92 13.38 3.60
N TRP A 266 2.77 12.72 3.70
CA TRP A 266 2.55 11.38 3.12
C TRP A 266 2.80 11.38 1.62
N PHE A 267 2.30 12.41 0.96
CA PHE A 267 2.48 12.62 -0.46
C PHE A 267 3.96 12.81 -0.84
N GLN A 268 4.70 13.63 -0.11
CA GLN A 268 6.14 13.81 -0.33
C GLN A 268 6.93 12.51 -0.13
N LEU A 269 6.58 11.73 0.90
CA LEU A 269 7.20 10.44 1.18
C LEU A 269 6.96 9.46 0.04
N GLN A 270 5.72 9.36 -0.45
CA GLN A 270 5.39 8.49 -1.59
C GLN A 270 6.13 8.89 -2.86
N ILE A 271 6.20 10.19 -3.16
CA ILE A 271 7.01 10.67 -4.28
C ILE A 271 8.49 10.32 -4.04
N ALA A 272 9.06 10.60 -2.87
CA ALA A 272 10.46 10.27 -2.57
C ALA A 272 10.78 8.79 -2.80
N LEU A 273 9.89 7.90 -2.36
CA LEU A 273 10.00 6.46 -2.55
C LEU A 273 9.84 6.06 -4.02
N LEU A 274 8.87 6.65 -4.73
CA LEU A 274 8.65 6.42 -6.17
C LEU A 274 9.91 6.73 -6.98
N TYR A 275 10.63 7.79 -6.64
CA TYR A 275 11.83 8.24 -7.35
C TYR A 275 13.14 7.64 -6.78
N ASN A 276 13.07 6.56 -5.99
CA ASN A 276 14.23 5.85 -5.42
C ASN A 276 15.24 6.77 -4.73
N ALA A 277 14.75 7.69 -3.89
CA ALA A 277 15.63 8.55 -3.11
C ALA A 277 16.66 7.72 -2.33
N TRP A 278 17.93 8.10 -2.42
CA TRP A 278 19.03 7.45 -1.68
C TRP A 278 18.87 7.64 -0.17
N GLU A 279 18.28 8.77 0.21
CA GLU A 279 18.05 9.15 1.59
C GLU A 279 16.78 9.98 1.69
N ILE A 280 16.04 9.76 2.77
CA ILE A 280 14.85 10.51 3.15
C ILE A 280 15.19 11.29 4.41
N MET A 281 15.16 12.61 4.27
CA MET A 281 15.50 13.52 5.36
C MET A 281 14.23 14.10 5.99
N PHE A 282 14.13 14.00 7.32
CA PHE A 282 13.10 14.65 8.13
C PHE A 282 13.72 15.84 8.86
N VAL A 283 13.12 17.02 8.75
CA VAL A 283 13.56 18.22 9.49
C VAL A 283 12.59 18.55 10.60
N LEU A 284 13.13 18.66 11.80
CA LEU A 284 12.47 19.20 12.97
C LEU A 284 13.14 20.56 13.24
N ASN A 285 12.36 21.63 13.13
CA ASN A 285 12.84 22.98 13.32
C ASN A 285 12.67 23.35 14.81
N GLU A 286 13.77 23.56 15.53
CA GLU A 286 13.75 23.92 16.96
C GLU A 286 13.13 25.30 17.23
N ARG A 287 12.96 26.17 16.22
CA ARG A 287 12.26 27.46 16.39
C ARG A 287 10.74 27.34 16.48
N GLY A 288 10.16 26.16 16.19
CA GLY A 288 8.72 25.94 16.32
C GLY A 288 8.34 25.37 17.68
N GLU A 289 8.28 26.22 18.71
CA GLU A 289 7.54 26.16 20.00
C GLU A 289 7.27 24.82 20.75
N HIS A 290 7.74 23.65 20.34
CA HIS A 290 7.53 22.38 21.06
C HIS A 290 8.84 21.60 21.16
N ASN A 291 9.50 21.73 22.32
CA ASN A 291 10.76 21.07 22.65
C ASN A 291 10.54 19.56 22.93
N MET A 292 11.41 18.67 22.42
CA MET A 292 11.33 17.21 22.63
C MET A 292 11.49 16.75 24.09
N TYR A 293 11.92 17.64 24.98
CA TYR A 293 12.40 17.25 26.31
C TYR A 293 11.33 16.90 27.36
N GLU A 294 10.04 16.93 27.04
CA GLU A 294 8.97 16.63 28.02
C GLU A 294 7.82 15.74 27.54
N PRO A 295 8.08 14.44 27.47
CA PRO A 295 7.16 13.43 27.95
C PRO A 295 7.51 13.04 29.39
N SER A 296 6.51 12.68 30.19
CA SER A 296 6.74 12.02 31.46
C SER A 296 7.54 10.71 31.25
N ARG A 297 8.20 10.19 32.28
CA ARG A 297 9.08 9.00 32.21
C ARG A 297 8.38 7.70 31.74
N THR A 298 7.07 7.76 31.53
CA THR A 298 6.19 6.72 30.98
C THR A 298 5.87 6.90 29.48
N ASP A 299 6.33 7.98 28.85
CA ASP A 299 5.74 8.50 27.60
C ASP A 299 6.77 8.85 26.49
N ILE A 300 8.01 8.36 26.50
CA ILE A 300 8.96 8.70 25.41
C ILE A 300 8.58 7.99 24.09
N GLY A 301 7.94 6.81 24.17
CA GLY A 301 7.22 6.22 23.03
C GLY A 301 6.04 7.07 22.56
N ASN A 302 5.54 7.97 23.41
CA ASN A 302 4.43 8.89 23.14
C ASN A 302 4.90 10.31 22.78
N ALA A 303 6.19 10.68 22.89
CA ALA A 303 6.66 12.06 22.77
C ALA A 303 7.01 12.47 21.34
N VAL A 304 7.63 11.53 20.61
CA VAL A 304 7.71 11.59 19.15
C VAL A 304 6.30 11.55 18.54
N CYS A 305 5.29 11.10 19.32
CA CYS A 305 3.87 11.15 18.95
C CYS A 305 3.14 12.43 19.44
N SER A 306 3.48 13.00 20.59
CA SER A 306 2.71 14.08 21.20
C SER A 306 3.06 15.48 20.66
N ILE A 307 4.22 15.65 20.02
CA ILE A 307 4.55 16.88 19.26
C ILE A 307 3.57 17.09 18.08
N PHE A 308 2.80 16.06 17.72
CA PHE A 308 1.80 16.11 16.64
C PHE A 308 0.35 16.22 17.11
N GLY A 309 0.05 16.25 18.41
CA GLY A 309 -1.34 16.29 18.88
C GLY A 309 -2.19 15.06 18.46
N PHE A 310 -1.53 13.94 18.13
CA PHE A 310 -2.16 12.67 17.79
C PHE A 310 -1.34 11.53 18.42
N ASP A 311 -2.00 10.66 19.19
CA ASP A 311 -1.41 9.45 19.80
C ASP A 311 -0.63 8.61 18.77
N THR A 312 0.33 7.78 19.26
CA THR A 312 1.02 6.53 18.77
C THR A 312 0.90 6.02 17.32
N LEU A 313 -0.03 6.53 16.51
CA LEU A 313 -0.33 6.15 15.15
C LEU A 313 0.87 6.14 14.22
N TYR A 314 1.81 7.09 14.20
CA TYR A 314 2.68 7.20 13.01
C TYR A 314 3.73 6.08 12.83
N TYR A 315 4.38 5.63 13.90
CA TYR A 315 5.40 4.58 13.80
C TYR A 315 4.76 3.18 13.74
N ASP A 316 3.68 2.98 14.49
CA ASP A 316 2.83 1.81 14.33
C ASP A 316 2.18 1.83 12.95
N GLU A 317 1.79 2.97 12.36
CA GLU A 317 1.27 3.08 11.00
C GLU A 317 2.37 2.86 9.96
N ILE A 318 3.63 3.24 10.18
CA ILE A 318 4.73 2.89 9.25
C ILE A 318 5.05 1.39 9.31
N LYS A 319 5.09 0.78 10.51
CA LYS A 319 5.28 -0.68 10.67
C LYS A 319 4.06 -1.47 10.18
N LYS A 320 2.85 -1.02 10.53
CA LYS A 320 1.58 -1.49 9.97
C LYS A 320 1.62 -1.31 8.48
N MET A 321 2.07 -0.18 7.93
CA MET A 321 2.20 0.05 6.48
C MET A 321 3.13 -0.96 5.84
N THR A 322 4.35 -1.20 6.33
CA THR A 322 5.19 -2.27 5.76
C THR A 322 4.54 -3.65 5.89
N ALA A 323 3.81 -3.91 6.98
CA ALA A 323 3.07 -5.17 7.16
C ALA A 323 1.71 -5.23 6.43
N TRP A 324 1.15 -4.08 6.00
CA TRP A 324 -0.19 -3.90 5.43
C TRP A 324 -0.14 -3.63 3.92
N LEU A 325 0.92 -2.97 3.43
CA LEU A 325 1.28 -2.89 2.01
C LEU A 325 1.43 -4.31 1.42
N ASP A 326 1.81 -5.27 2.28
CA ASP A 326 1.89 -6.69 1.97
C ASP A 326 0.72 -7.51 2.51
N SER A 327 -0.28 -6.93 3.20
CA SER A 327 -1.42 -7.66 3.75
C SER A 327 -2.56 -7.78 2.73
N PRO A 328 -2.85 -8.98 2.22
CA PRO A 328 -3.92 -9.23 1.24
C PRO A 328 -5.31 -9.27 1.87
N VAL A 329 -5.45 -8.90 3.15
CA VAL A 329 -6.73 -8.99 3.88
C VAL A 329 -7.69 -7.86 3.48
N LYS A 330 -7.19 -6.79 2.84
CA LYS A 330 -8.03 -5.69 2.35
C LYS A 330 -8.64 -6.03 1.00
N LEU A 331 -9.94 -5.84 0.87
CA LEU A 331 -10.65 -6.06 -0.39
C LEU A 331 -10.13 -5.10 -1.47
N GLY A 332 -9.45 -5.64 -2.48
CA GLY A 332 -9.35 -4.94 -3.76
C GLY A 332 -10.60 -5.16 -4.61
N LEU A 333 -10.97 -4.14 -5.39
CA LEU A 333 -12.18 -4.08 -6.18
C LEU A 333 -11.87 -3.82 -7.65
N GLN A 334 -12.52 -4.57 -8.52
CA GLN A 334 -12.52 -4.24 -9.93
C GLN A 334 -13.36 -2.99 -10.17
N SER A 335 -12.81 -2.06 -10.94
CA SER A 335 -13.55 -0.95 -11.49
C SER A 335 -13.76 -1.14 -12.97
N ILE A 336 -15.01 -1.30 -13.35
CA ILE A 336 -15.42 -1.21 -14.75
C ILE A 336 -15.73 0.25 -15.04
N ALA A 337 -15.18 0.78 -16.13
CA ALA A 337 -15.54 2.10 -16.63
C ALA A 337 -17.05 2.14 -16.89
N GLY A 338 -17.80 2.89 -16.08
CA GLY A 338 -19.26 3.02 -16.17
C GLY A 338 -20.05 2.63 -14.92
N GLN A 339 -19.41 2.10 -13.88
CA GLN A 339 -20.07 1.88 -12.58
C GLN A 339 -20.33 3.22 -11.85
N ASP A 340 -21.39 3.26 -11.04
CA ASP A 340 -21.88 4.51 -10.41
C ASP A 340 -20.84 5.09 -9.43
N ALA A 341 -20.36 6.30 -9.71
CA ALA A 341 -19.45 7.03 -8.82
C ALA A 341 -20.05 7.19 -7.42
N THR A 342 -21.37 7.35 -7.32
CA THR A 342 -22.12 7.46 -6.06
C THR A 342 -21.95 6.21 -5.20
N LEU A 343 -21.96 5.02 -5.81
CA LEU A 343 -21.81 3.76 -5.10
C LEU A 343 -20.40 3.61 -4.54
N TYR A 344 -19.39 4.02 -5.32
CA TYR A 344 -18.01 4.06 -4.87
C TYR A 344 -17.82 5.05 -3.73
N ASP A 345 -18.34 6.27 -3.84
CA ASP A 345 -18.27 7.28 -2.76
C ASP A 345 -18.94 6.76 -1.48
N ALA A 346 -20.06 6.06 -1.62
CA ALA A 346 -20.77 5.48 -0.50
C ALA A 346 -19.99 4.33 0.16
N LEU A 347 -19.30 3.50 -0.64
CA LEU A 347 -18.42 2.42 -0.17
C LEU A 347 -17.19 3.00 0.55
N ALA A 348 -16.54 3.96 -0.09
CA ALA A 348 -15.39 4.70 0.41
C ALA A 348 -15.65 5.37 1.77
N ALA A 349 -16.83 5.94 1.95
CA ALA A 349 -17.22 6.59 3.20
C ALA A 349 -17.41 5.61 4.37
N ARG A 350 -17.44 4.29 4.11
CA ARG A 350 -17.82 3.26 5.09
C ARG A 350 -16.80 2.16 5.29
N LEU A 351 -15.94 1.93 4.30
CA LEU A 351 -14.91 0.90 4.33
C LEU A 351 -13.55 1.56 4.14
N ASP A 352 -12.59 1.19 4.99
CA ASP A 352 -11.22 1.67 4.84
C ASP A 352 -10.57 1.01 3.61
N GLN A 353 -10.45 1.79 2.53
CA GLN A 353 -9.89 1.38 1.23
C GLN A 353 -8.37 1.41 1.17
N ARG A 354 -7.67 1.76 2.26
CA ARG A 354 -6.21 1.78 2.26
C ARG A 354 -5.66 0.41 1.83
N TYR A 355 -4.76 0.45 0.85
CA TYR A 355 -4.06 -0.69 0.23
C TYR A 355 -4.91 -1.62 -0.65
N ALA A 356 -6.22 -1.37 -0.78
CA ALA A 356 -7.09 -2.08 -1.72
C ALA A 356 -6.53 -1.94 -3.15
N VAL A 357 -6.38 -3.05 -3.86
CA VAL A 357 -6.00 -3.02 -5.28
C VAL A 357 -7.24 -2.74 -6.11
N CYS A 358 -7.29 -1.58 -6.75
CA CYS A 358 -8.28 -1.26 -7.74
C CYS A 358 -7.77 -1.63 -9.13
N ARG A 359 -8.45 -2.58 -9.78
CA ARG A 359 -8.15 -2.94 -11.17
C ARG A 359 -8.95 -2.07 -12.13
N THR A 360 -8.29 -1.46 -13.10
CA THR A 360 -8.91 -0.70 -14.20
C THR A 360 -8.38 -1.16 -15.55
N TRP A 361 -9.17 -0.98 -16.60
CA TRP A 361 -8.88 -1.55 -17.92
C TRP A 361 -8.68 -0.47 -18.98
N SER A 362 -7.75 -0.70 -19.89
CA SER A 362 -7.70 -0.05 -21.19
C SER A 362 -7.84 -1.11 -22.27
N ARG A 363 -9.09 -1.28 -22.74
CA ARG A 363 -9.42 -2.17 -23.86
C ARG A 363 -9.06 -1.50 -25.17
N PHE A 364 -8.46 -2.25 -26.08
CA PHE A 364 -7.94 -1.80 -27.37
C PHE A 364 -7.01 -0.59 -27.24
N LEU A 365 -6.34 -0.47 -26.08
CA LEU A 365 -5.49 0.66 -25.73
C LEU A 365 -6.18 2.03 -25.87
N ALA A 366 -7.49 2.08 -25.63
CA ALA A 366 -8.23 3.33 -25.56
C ALA A 366 -7.67 4.20 -24.43
N LEU A 367 -7.43 5.49 -24.73
CA LEU A 367 -7.03 6.46 -23.71
C LEU A 367 -8.12 6.57 -22.65
N PRO A 368 -7.75 6.73 -21.36
CA PRO A 368 -8.72 6.85 -20.30
C PRO A 368 -9.55 8.12 -20.48
N ASN A 369 -10.85 8.02 -20.25
CA ASN A 369 -11.73 9.18 -20.22
C ASN A 369 -11.69 9.85 -18.83
N ALA A 370 -12.23 11.06 -18.74
CA ALA A 370 -12.24 11.83 -17.49
C ALA A 370 -12.90 11.06 -16.32
N GLY A 371 -14.01 10.36 -16.56
CA GLY A 371 -14.70 9.58 -15.52
C GLY A 371 -13.86 8.42 -15.00
N GLN A 372 -13.13 7.72 -15.88
CA GLN A 372 -12.21 6.66 -15.48
C GLN A 372 -11.04 7.21 -14.65
N LEU A 373 -10.46 8.34 -15.06
CA LEU A 373 -9.37 8.99 -14.31
C LEU A 373 -9.86 9.46 -12.94
N THR A 374 -10.99 10.16 -12.87
CA THR A 374 -11.62 10.58 -11.60
C THR A 374 -11.86 9.39 -10.69
N ALA A 375 -12.50 8.32 -11.17
CA ALA A 375 -12.78 7.14 -10.35
C ALA A 375 -11.52 6.46 -9.80
N VAL A 376 -10.42 6.43 -10.56
CA VAL A 376 -9.16 5.87 -10.06
C VAL A 376 -8.49 6.82 -9.08
N THR A 377 -8.44 8.12 -9.37
CA THR A 377 -7.86 9.14 -8.48
C THR A 377 -8.59 9.19 -7.14
N ASP A 378 -9.92 9.15 -7.13
CA ASP A 378 -10.72 9.20 -5.90
C ASP A 378 -10.42 8.02 -4.98
N ARG A 379 -10.20 6.82 -5.55
CA ARG A 379 -9.77 5.65 -4.78
C ARG A 379 -8.36 5.81 -4.21
N GLN A 380 -7.46 6.41 -4.97
CA GLN A 380 -6.09 6.65 -4.50
C GLN A 380 -6.03 7.68 -3.38
N ASN A 381 -6.90 8.70 -3.43
CA ASN A 381 -7.04 9.68 -2.36
C ASN A 381 -7.50 9.03 -1.04
N GLN A 382 -8.07 7.83 -1.11
CA GLN A 382 -8.46 7.01 0.04
C GLN A 382 -7.44 5.91 0.38
N GLY A 383 -6.25 5.95 -0.26
CA GLY A 383 -5.16 5.01 -0.04
C GLY A 383 -5.21 3.74 -0.89
N GLY A 384 -6.12 3.64 -1.87
CA GLY A 384 -6.16 2.54 -2.82
C GLY A 384 -4.96 2.53 -3.78
N ARG A 385 -4.68 1.37 -4.37
CA ARG A 385 -3.64 1.13 -5.38
C ARG A 385 -4.26 0.90 -6.75
N CYS A 386 -3.59 1.28 -7.84
CA CYS A 386 -4.12 1.06 -9.19
C CYS A 386 -3.37 -0.07 -9.90
N LEU A 387 -4.07 -1.12 -10.32
CA LEU A 387 -3.60 -2.12 -11.28
C LEU A 387 -4.23 -1.83 -12.64
N LEU A 388 -3.41 -1.50 -13.63
CA LEU A 388 -3.86 -1.17 -14.99
C LEU A 388 -3.74 -2.39 -15.91
N GLN A 389 -4.86 -2.87 -16.45
CA GLN A 389 -4.88 -3.93 -17.47
C GLN A 389 -4.83 -3.32 -18.88
N LEU A 390 -3.89 -3.77 -19.71
CA LEU A 390 -3.82 -3.42 -21.13
C LEU A 390 -4.20 -4.62 -21.98
N THR A 391 -5.26 -4.53 -22.79
CA THR A 391 -5.75 -5.65 -23.61
C THR A 391 -6.29 -5.19 -24.96
N GLY A 392 -6.39 -6.11 -25.92
CA GLY A 392 -6.91 -5.88 -27.28
C GLY A 392 -5.93 -5.20 -28.22
N ASP A 393 -6.12 -5.44 -29.52
CA ASP A 393 -5.43 -4.72 -30.61
C ASP A 393 -6.12 -3.38 -30.87
N PRO A 394 -5.44 -2.22 -30.81
CA PRO A 394 -6.03 -0.92 -31.16
C PRO A 394 -6.58 -0.87 -32.60
N ALA A 395 -6.09 -1.71 -33.50
CA ALA A 395 -6.61 -1.84 -34.87
C ALA A 395 -7.71 -2.91 -35.01
N GLY A 396 -8.02 -3.65 -33.93
CA GLY A 396 -9.01 -4.70 -33.90
C GLY A 396 -10.45 -4.21 -33.90
N ALA A 397 -11.39 -5.12 -34.17
CA ALA A 397 -12.80 -4.82 -33.96
C ALA A 397 -13.09 -4.63 -32.46
N PRO A 398 -13.92 -3.66 -32.06
CA PRO A 398 -14.15 -3.29 -30.65
C PRO A 398 -14.79 -4.39 -29.79
N ASP A 399 -15.18 -5.52 -30.39
CA ASP A 399 -15.79 -6.66 -29.70
C ASP A 399 -14.90 -7.92 -29.72
N ASN A 400 -13.68 -7.85 -30.28
CA ASN A 400 -12.79 -9.00 -30.39
C ASN A 400 -11.48 -8.77 -29.63
N LEU A 401 -11.52 -9.04 -28.32
CA LEU A 401 -10.35 -8.97 -27.45
C LEU A 401 -9.31 -10.05 -27.76
N ALA A 402 -9.65 -11.10 -28.52
CA ALA A 402 -8.77 -12.25 -28.71
C ALA A 402 -7.65 -12.04 -29.72
N LEU A 403 -7.78 -11.06 -30.63
CA LEU A 403 -6.85 -10.94 -31.75
C LEU A 403 -5.46 -10.49 -31.29
N PRO A 404 -4.39 -11.24 -31.65
CA PRO A 404 -3.02 -10.74 -31.52
C PRO A 404 -2.85 -9.42 -32.27
N PRO A 405 -2.04 -8.48 -31.76
CA PRO A 405 -1.85 -7.20 -32.42
C PRO A 405 -1.21 -7.36 -33.80
N ALA A 406 -1.84 -6.76 -34.82
CA ALA A 406 -1.33 -6.80 -36.19
C ALA A 406 -0.02 -6.00 -36.35
N ASP A 407 0.16 -4.94 -35.57
CA ASP A 407 1.38 -4.14 -35.50
C ASP A 407 1.83 -4.01 -34.03
N LEU A 408 2.90 -4.72 -33.70
CA LEU A 408 3.47 -4.75 -32.36
C LEU A 408 4.01 -3.39 -31.90
N ASN A 409 4.60 -2.60 -32.80
CA ASN A 409 5.14 -1.29 -32.45
C ASN A 409 4.02 -0.28 -32.20
N ALA A 410 2.94 -0.36 -32.99
CA ALA A 410 1.74 0.42 -32.75
C ALA A 410 1.12 0.08 -31.39
N TRP A 411 1.04 -1.22 -31.05
CA TRP A 411 0.56 -1.67 -29.74
C TRP A 411 1.43 -1.12 -28.60
N ILE A 412 2.76 -1.26 -28.67
CA ILE A 412 3.68 -0.73 -27.65
C ILE A 412 3.52 0.79 -27.50
N SER A 413 3.38 1.51 -28.62
CA SER A 413 3.21 2.97 -28.60
C SER A 413 1.88 3.39 -27.95
N GLY A 414 0.79 2.68 -28.26
CA GLY A 414 -0.51 2.90 -27.64
C GLY A 414 -0.47 2.61 -26.13
N ALA A 415 0.15 1.50 -25.73
CA ALA A 415 0.30 1.12 -24.33
C ALA A 415 1.07 2.19 -23.54
N LYS A 416 2.15 2.74 -24.11
CA LYS A 416 2.88 3.87 -23.53
C LYS A 416 2.00 5.11 -23.37
N ALA A 417 1.23 5.46 -24.39
CA ALA A 417 0.34 6.61 -24.34
C ALA A 417 -0.74 6.46 -23.26
N VAL A 418 -1.32 5.27 -23.10
CA VAL A 418 -2.30 4.98 -22.04
C VAL A 418 -1.66 5.11 -20.66
N ILE A 419 -0.53 4.44 -20.41
CA ILE A 419 0.17 4.51 -19.12
C ILE A 419 0.52 5.97 -18.80
N GLN A 420 1.07 6.71 -19.77
CA GLN A 420 1.43 8.12 -19.60
C GLN A 420 0.20 8.98 -19.26
N ALA A 421 -0.95 8.75 -19.91
CA ALA A 421 -2.17 9.51 -19.61
C ALA A 421 -2.66 9.34 -18.16
N PHE A 422 -2.52 8.13 -17.58
CA PHE A 422 -2.79 7.92 -16.16
C PHE A 422 -1.77 8.65 -15.27
N LEU A 423 -0.48 8.55 -15.58
CA LEU A 423 0.58 9.22 -14.82
C LEU A 423 0.45 10.74 -14.84
N ASP A 424 0.13 11.32 -16.02
CA ASP A 424 -0.13 12.74 -16.24
C ASP A 424 -1.34 13.23 -15.44
N ALA A 425 -2.35 12.39 -15.26
CA ALA A 425 -3.52 12.67 -14.42
C ALA A 425 -3.25 12.56 -12.92
N GLY A 426 -2.00 12.27 -12.52
CA GLY A 426 -1.62 12.13 -11.12
C GLY A 426 -1.71 10.71 -10.58
N VAL A 427 -2.25 9.76 -11.34
CA VAL A 427 -2.55 8.40 -10.87
C VAL A 427 -1.27 7.62 -10.56
N LEU A 428 -1.22 7.03 -9.37
CA LEU A 428 -0.14 6.15 -8.90
C LEU A 428 -0.37 4.70 -9.33
N ILE A 429 0.18 4.30 -10.47
CA ILE A 429 0.04 2.92 -10.95
C ILE A 429 0.95 2.00 -10.15
N ASP A 430 0.37 1.00 -9.47
CA ASP A 430 1.10 0.00 -8.67
C ASP A 430 1.62 -1.15 -9.53
N ALA A 431 0.84 -1.58 -10.52
CA ALA A 431 1.22 -2.60 -11.50
C ALA A 431 0.49 -2.40 -12.85
N VAL A 432 1.10 -2.91 -13.93
CA VAL A 432 0.52 -2.93 -15.29
C VAL A 432 0.49 -4.36 -15.83
N SER A 433 -0.71 -4.92 -16.02
CA SER A 433 -0.89 -6.23 -16.66
C SER A 433 -0.83 -6.11 -18.17
N VAL A 434 0.05 -6.89 -18.81
CA VAL A 434 0.10 -7.07 -20.25
C VAL A 434 -0.82 -8.23 -20.62
N TRP A 435 -1.95 -7.88 -21.23
CA TRP A 435 -3.02 -8.79 -21.66
C TRP A 435 -3.88 -9.36 -20.54
N GLU A 436 -4.86 -10.20 -20.90
CA GLU A 436 -5.77 -10.90 -20.01
C GLU A 436 -6.01 -12.34 -20.48
N ARG A 437 -5.95 -13.32 -19.57
CA ARG A 437 -6.29 -14.74 -19.80
C ARG A 437 -5.77 -15.31 -21.14
N PRO A 438 -4.51 -15.07 -21.55
CA PRO A 438 -4.01 -15.52 -22.86
C PRO A 438 -3.94 -17.04 -23.01
N ASP A 439 -4.11 -17.78 -21.91
CA ASP A 439 -4.25 -19.23 -21.88
C ASP A 439 -5.63 -19.71 -22.38
N GLN A 440 -6.59 -18.80 -22.57
CA GLN A 440 -7.91 -19.10 -23.13
C GLN A 440 -8.06 -18.56 -24.56
N ALA A 441 -8.52 -19.40 -25.48
CA ALA A 441 -8.70 -19.04 -26.89
C ALA A 441 -9.67 -17.86 -27.13
N ALA A 442 -10.62 -17.65 -26.20
CA ALA A 442 -11.57 -16.53 -26.24
C ALA A 442 -10.92 -15.17 -25.93
N PHE A 443 -9.74 -15.16 -25.31
CA PHE A 443 -8.98 -13.97 -24.94
C PHE A 443 -7.65 -13.88 -25.68
N TRP A 444 -7.18 -14.95 -26.30
CA TRP A 444 -6.06 -14.93 -27.25
C TRP A 444 -6.25 -15.99 -28.35
N SER A 445 -6.50 -15.55 -29.59
CA SER A 445 -6.74 -16.44 -30.71
C SER A 445 -5.45 -16.93 -31.38
N GLY A 446 -4.29 -16.44 -30.95
CA GLY A 446 -2.99 -16.94 -31.39
C GLY A 446 -2.57 -18.21 -30.65
N THR A 447 -1.41 -18.76 -30.99
CA THR A 447 -0.80 -19.87 -30.24
C THR A 447 -0.13 -19.35 -28.95
N PRO A 448 0.09 -20.21 -27.94
CA PRO A 448 0.88 -19.85 -26.76
C PRO A 448 2.26 -19.30 -27.13
N ALA A 449 2.95 -19.92 -28.09
CA ALA A 449 4.25 -19.45 -28.58
C ALA A 449 4.18 -18.03 -29.19
N GLN A 450 3.11 -17.69 -29.91
CA GLN A 450 2.89 -16.33 -30.40
C GLN A 450 2.69 -15.34 -29.25
N PHE A 451 1.96 -15.74 -28.20
CA PHE A 451 1.80 -14.91 -27.00
C PHE A 451 3.15 -14.70 -26.28
N HIS A 452 3.94 -15.76 -26.08
CA HIS A 452 5.23 -15.67 -25.41
C HIS A 452 6.17 -14.73 -26.16
N ALA A 453 6.20 -14.79 -27.50
CA ALA A 453 6.97 -13.86 -28.32
C ALA A 453 6.49 -12.40 -28.20
N PHE A 454 5.17 -12.19 -28.18
CA PHE A 454 4.56 -10.88 -27.91
C PHE A 454 4.97 -10.35 -26.53
N TYR A 455 4.74 -11.13 -25.47
CA TYR A 455 4.98 -10.77 -24.08
C TYR A 455 6.45 -10.45 -23.81
N THR A 456 7.36 -11.30 -24.28
CA THR A 456 8.82 -11.12 -24.13
C THR A 456 9.38 -9.94 -24.94
N THR A 457 8.61 -9.38 -25.86
CA THR A 457 8.97 -8.14 -26.57
C THR A 457 8.38 -6.90 -25.88
N VAL A 458 7.11 -6.97 -25.48
CA VAL A 458 6.37 -5.82 -24.93
C VAL A 458 6.83 -5.46 -23.51
N VAL A 459 6.91 -6.44 -22.61
CA VAL A 459 7.25 -6.21 -21.21
C VAL A 459 8.55 -5.41 -21.06
N PRO A 460 9.70 -5.83 -21.65
CA PRO A 460 10.93 -5.05 -21.54
C PRO A 460 10.83 -3.68 -22.23
N ALA A 461 10.11 -3.55 -23.34
CA ALA A 461 9.94 -2.27 -24.03
C ALA A 461 9.15 -1.24 -23.21
N LEU A 462 8.19 -1.71 -22.41
CA LEU A 462 7.46 -0.87 -21.47
C LEU A 462 8.29 -0.61 -20.21
N GLN A 463 8.98 -1.62 -19.64
CA GLN A 463 9.85 -1.46 -18.47
C GLN A 463 10.99 -0.47 -18.74
N GLN A 464 11.56 -0.48 -19.95
CA GLN A 464 12.57 0.50 -20.33
C GLN A 464 12.03 1.93 -20.34
N HIS A 465 10.75 2.11 -20.70
CA HIS A 465 10.12 3.43 -20.76
C HIS A 465 9.59 3.88 -19.39
N PHE A 466 9.13 2.94 -18.57
CA PHE A 466 8.60 3.15 -17.22
C PHE A 466 9.36 2.27 -16.21
N PRO A 467 10.63 2.58 -15.91
CA PRO A 467 11.50 1.71 -15.10
C PRO A 467 11.06 1.54 -13.65
N LEU A 468 10.14 2.37 -13.18
CA LEU A 468 9.59 2.36 -11.83
C LEU A 468 8.29 1.55 -11.71
N LEU A 469 7.64 1.21 -12.83
CA LEU A 469 6.39 0.47 -12.81
C LEU A 469 6.62 -1.03 -12.80
N ARG A 470 5.81 -1.76 -12.02
CA ARG A 470 5.76 -3.22 -12.08
C ARG A 470 4.96 -3.67 -13.30
N ILE A 471 5.66 -3.91 -14.40
CA ILE A 471 5.03 -4.36 -15.65
C ILE A 471 5.15 -5.87 -15.78
N GLY A 472 4.02 -6.54 -15.92
CA GLY A 472 3.95 -8.00 -15.87
C GLY A 472 2.59 -8.52 -16.34
N GLY A 473 1.95 -9.36 -15.53
CA GLY A 473 0.74 -10.10 -15.91
C GLY A 473 1.11 -11.52 -16.34
N PRO A 474 0.36 -12.20 -17.23
CA PRO A 474 -0.73 -11.67 -18.08
C PRO A 474 -2.16 -11.97 -17.57
N SER A 475 -2.34 -12.15 -16.26
CA SER A 475 -3.63 -12.52 -15.67
C SER A 475 -4.14 -13.88 -16.18
N VAL A 476 -3.31 -14.92 -16.06
CA VAL A 476 -3.63 -16.31 -16.48
C VAL A 476 -4.88 -16.80 -15.76
N SER A 477 -5.74 -17.55 -16.44
CA SER A 477 -7.15 -17.68 -16.06
C SER A 477 -7.47 -18.55 -14.84
N GLN A 478 -6.57 -19.44 -14.41
CA GLN A 478 -6.84 -20.33 -13.28
C GLN A 478 -5.63 -20.50 -12.33
N LEU A 479 -5.94 -20.86 -11.08
CA LEU A 479 -4.98 -21.29 -10.08
C LEU A 479 -4.79 -22.82 -10.16
N GLY A 480 -3.82 -23.29 -10.95
CA GLY A 480 -3.47 -24.71 -11.00
C GLY A 480 -3.48 -25.29 -12.41
N GLY A 481 -3.45 -26.63 -12.49
CA GLY A 481 -3.60 -27.40 -13.73
C GLY A 481 -2.79 -26.89 -14.93
N THR A 482 -3.44 -26.87 -16.09
CA THR A 482 -2.86 -26.43 -17.37
C THR A 482 -2.39 -24.98 -17.38
N SER A 483 -2.89 -24.13 -16.46
CA SER A 483 -2.37 -22.77 -16.29
C SER A 483 -0.93 -22.77 -15.75
N PHE A 484 -0.52 -23.75 -14.94
CA PHE A 484 0.87 -23.87 -14.46
C PHE A 484 1.82 -24.33 -15.55
N GLU A 485 1.40 -25.25 -16.42
CA GLU A 485 2.16 -25.64 -17.61
C GLU A 485 2.36 -24.43 -18.53
N TRP A 486 1.30 -23.64 -18.72
CA TRP A 486 1.36 -22.40 -19.48
C TRP A 486 2.35 -21.38 -18.87
N TRP A 487 2.36 -21.25 -17.54
CA TRP A 487 3.35 -20.42 -16.84
C TRP A 487 4.78 -20.92 -17.02
N GLU A 488 5.00 -22.24 -16.95
CA GLU A 488 6.32 -22.84 -17.14
C GLU A 488 6.90 -22.46 -18.51
N ASP A 489 6.11 -22.63 -19.57
CA ASP A 489 6.51 -22.25 -20.93
C ASP A 489 6.77 -20.74 -21.07
N LEU A 490 5.93 -19.90 -20.45
CA LEU A 490 6.14 -18.45 -20.45
C LEU A 490 7.42 -18.07 -19.70
N PHE A 491 7.72 -18.71 -18.56
CA PHE A 491 8.93 -18.47 -17.79
C PHE A 491 10.18 -18.94 -18.55
N ALA A 492 10.12 -20.07 -19.24
CA ALA A 492 11.20 -20.54 -20.10
C ALA A 492 11.46 -19.54 -21.24
N ALA A 493 10.40 -19.01 -21.87
CA ALA A 493 10.51 -17.98 -22.89
C ALA A 493 11.11 -16.67 -22.33
N CYS A 494 10.66 -16.22 -21.16
CA CYS A 494 11.24 -15.05 -20.48
C CYS A 494 12.72 -15.24 -20.16
N GLN A 495 13.11 -16.41 -19.66
CA GLN A 495 14.51 -16.73 -19.37
C GLN A 495 15.35 -16.72 -20.65
N ALA A 496 14.88 -17.34 -21.73
CA ALA A 496 15.57 -17.36 -23.01
C ALA A 496 15.74 -15.95 -23.60
N ALA A 497 14.76 -15.07 -23.41
CA ALA A 497 14.79 -13.68 -23.85
C ALA A 497 15.50 -12.71 -22.88
N GLY A 498 15.95 -13.19 -21.70
CA GLY A 498 16.55 -12.34 -20.67
C GLY A 498 15.56 -11.38 -19.98
N VAL A 499 14.27 -11.64 -20.04
CA VAL A 499 13.20 -10.79 -19.50
C VAL A 499 12.96 -11.10 -18.02
N ARG A 500 12.68 -10.07 -17.21
CA ARG A 500 12.20 -10.21 -15.83
C ARG A 500 10.88 -9.46 -15.68
N PRO A 501 9.73 -10.15 -15.63
CA PRO A 501 8.47 -9.50 -15.30
C PRO A 501 8.53 -8.81 -13.94
N GLY A 502 7.83 -7.69 -13.80
CA GLY A 502 7.76 -6.90 -12.56
C GLY A 502 6.74 -7.43 -11.56
N TYR A 503 5.77 -8.24 -12.00
CA TYR A 503 4.81 -8.96 -11.17
C TYR A 503 4.18 -10.12 -11.96
N PHE A 504 3.53 -11.07 -11.28
CA PHE A 504 2.70 -12.11 -11.90
C PHE A 504 1.24 -11.91 -11.54
N GLY A 505 0.38 -11.95 -12.55
CA GLY A 505 -1.06 -11.82 -12.39
C GLY A 505 -1.77 -13.13 -12.69
N MET A 506 -2.69 -13.55 -11.83
CA MET A 506 -3.54 -14.72 -12.04
C MET A 506 -5.01 -14.35 -11.83
N GLN A 507 -5.91 -15.19 -12.28
CA GLN A 507 -7.34 -15.07 -12.02
C GLN A 507 -7.90 -16.37 -11.42
N GLN A 508 -9.04 -16.25 -10.74
CA GLN A 508 -9.74 -17.39 -10.18
C GLN A 508 -11.25 -17.19 -10.23
N ASP A 509 -11.88 -17.97 -11.09
CA ASP A 509 -13.34 -18.15 -11.06
C ASP A 509 -13.68 -19.53 -10.51
N LYS A 510 -14.88 -19.66 -9.93
CA LYS A 510 -15.46 -20.96 -9.52
C LYS A 510 -14.64 -21.74 -8.51
N GLY A 511 -13.69 -21.10 -7.84
CA GLY A 511 -12.81 -21.78 -6.93
C GLY A 511 -13.29 -21.79 -5.48
N PHE A 512 -12.67 -22.68 -4.70
CA PHE A 512 -12.92 -22.71 -3.26
C PHE A 512 -12.03 -21.69 -2.58
N ALA A 513 -12.63 -21.00 -1.63
CA ALA A 513 -11.98 -19.92 -0.90
C ALA A 513 -10.65 -20.35 -0.26
N THR A 514 -10.60 -21.54 0.32
CA THR A 514 -9.47 -22.07 1.10
C THR A 514 -8.43 -22.82 0.27
N ASP A 515 -8.70 -23.12 -1.01
CA ASP A 515 -7.73 -23.67 -1.95
C ASP A 515 -6.47 -22.80 -2.01
N ILE A 516 -6.68 -21.49 -1.98
CA ILE A 516 -5.63 -20.47 -2.08
C ILE A 516 -4.61 -20.62 -0.97
N GLU A 517 -5.09 -20.75 0.27
CA GLU A 517 -4.23 -20.95 1.45
C GLU A 517 -3.55 -22.33 1.37
N ARG A 518 -4.32 -23.39 1.10
CA ARG A 518 -3.85 -24.77 1.25
C ARG A 518 -2.89 -25.20 0.15
N PHE A 519 -3.16 -24.82 -1.08
CA PHE A 519 -2.31 -25.13 -2.23
C PHE A 519 -1.18 -24.12 -2.40
N GLY A 520 -1.18 -23.02 -1.62
CA GLY A 520 -0.12 -22.01 -1.64
C GLY A 520 0.20 -21.54 -3.05
N ALA A 521 -0.83 -21.29 -3.87
CA ALA A 521 -0.68 -21.11 -5.32
C ALA A 521 0.38 -20.06 -5.69
N ALA A 522 0.43 -18.94 -4.98
CA ALA A 522 1.45 -17.91 -5.19
C ALA A 522 2.86 -18.45 -4.87
N ASN A 523 3.04 -19.15 -3.75
CA ASN A 523 4.34 -19.75 -3.40
C ASN A 523 4.80 -20.79 -4.41
N ARG A 524 3.88 -21.62 -4.92
CA ARG A 524 4.17 -22.59 -5.98
C ARG A 524 4.57 -21.89 -7.27
N LEU A 525 3.89 -20.80 -7.65
CA LEU A 525 4.25 -20.03 -8.83
C LEU A 525 5.66 -19.40 -8.69
N ARG A 526 6.02 -18.90 -7.50
CA ARG A 526 7.39 -18.43 -7.22
C ARG A 526 8.42 -19.56 -7.35
N GLN A 527 8.10 -20.74 -6.83
CA GLN A 527 8.96 -21.92 -6.94
C GLN A 527 9.14 -22.34 -8.40
N LEU A 528 8.04 -22.40 -9.17
CA LEU A 528 8.08 -22.69 -10.60
C LEU A 528 8.97 -21.68 -11.33
N TYR A 529 8.76 -20.38 -11.11
CA TYR A 529 9.61 -19.33 -11.68
C TYR A 529 11.09 -19.54 -11.36
N SER A 530 11.40 -19.86 -10.10
CA SER A 530 12.77 -20.08 -9.66
C SER A 530 13.40 -21.31 -10.32
N GLN A 531 12.65 -22.41 -10.41
CA GLN A 531 13.10 -23.65 -11.02
C GLN A 531 13.35 -23.48 -12.52
N THR A 532 12.43 -22.81 -13.23
CA THR A 532 12.53 -22.60 -14.68
C THR A 532 13.62 -21.58 -15.04
N THR A 533 13.81 -20.52 -14.24
CA THR A 533 14.72 -19.42 -14.58
C THR A 533 16.08 -19.47 -13.87
N GLY A 534 16.23 -20.30 -12.83
CA GLY A 534 17.40 -20.35 -11.95
C GLY A 534 17.54 -19.13 -11.03
N ARG A 535 16.51 -18.26 -10.95
CA ARG A 535 16.54 -17.04 -10.14
C ARG A 535 16.07 -17.32 -8.71
N PRO A 536 16.66 -16.71 -7.68
CA PRO A 536 16.30 -16.97 -6.29
C PRO A 536 14.87 -16.49 -5.96
N THR A 537 14.21 -17.22 -5.05
CA THR A 537 12.89 -16.86 -4.46
C THR A 537 12.98 -16.06 -3.17
N ALA A 538 14.18 -15.60 -2.78
CA ALA A 538 14.35 -14.88 -1.53
C ALA A 538 13.36 -13.70 -1.46
N GLU A 539 12.70 -13.54 -0.31
CA GLU A 539 11.55 -12.64 -0.14
C GLU A 539 11.83 -11.21 -0.59
N ALA A 540 13.04 -10.70 -0.34
CA ALA A 540 13.48 -9.37 -0.77
C ALA A 540 13.57 -9.19 -2.31
N ASP A 541 13.72 -10.29 -3.06
CA ASP A 541 13.83 -10.31 -4.53
C ASP A 541 12.62 -10.98 -5.20
N ALA A 542 11.62 -11.41 -4.42
CA ALA A 542 10.46 -12.14 -4.91
C ALA A 542 9.60 -11.24 -5.80
N ILE A 543 9.19 -11.78 -6.95
CA ILE A 543 8.25 -11.10 -7.83
C ILE A 543 6.86 -11.12 -7.15
N PRO A 544 6.19 -9.95 -7.01
CA PRO A 544 4.87 -9.90 -6.42
C PRO A 544 3.85 -10.68 -7.24
N ILE A 545 2.89 -11.33 -6.58
CA ILE A 545 1.84 -12.14 -7.22
C ILE A 545 0.48 -11.61 -6.83
N TYR A 546 -0.31 -11.25 -7.84
CA TYR A 546 -1.62 -10.63 -7.66
C TYR A 546 -2.69 -11.59 -8.19
N LEU A 547 -3.80 -11.70 -7.47
CA LEU A 547 -5.02 -12.32 -7.98
C LEU A 547 -5.83 -11.21 -8.67
N ASP A 548 -5.43 -10.89 -9.90
CA ASP A 548 -5.91 -9.75 -10.69
C ASP A 548 -7.44 -9.74 -10.83
N GLU A 549 -8.08 -10.90 -10.86
CA GLU A 549 -9.53 -11.02 -10.87
C GLU A 549 -9.95 -12.29 -10.15
N TRP A 550 -11.00 -12.21 -9.33
CA TRP A 550 -11.68 -13.39 -8.84
C TRP A 550 -13.14 -13.15 -8.53
N ALA A 551 -13.95 -14.19 -8.68
CA ALA A 551 -15.35 -14.23 -8.31
C ALA A 551 -15.74 -15.64 -7.86
N TYR A 552 -16.84 -15.74 -7.12
CA TYR A 552 -17.45 -17.05 -6.84
C TYR A 552 -17.79 -17.78 -8.13
N GLN A 553 -18.46 -17.09 -9.05
CA GLN A 553 -18.96 -17.63 -10.29
C GLN A 553 -19.10 -16.45 -11.24
N LEU A 554 -18.51 -16.55 -12.43
CA LEU A 554 -18.78 -15.55 -13.46
C LEU A 554 -20.24 -15.67 -13.91
N PRO A 555 -20.91 -14.52 -14.18
CA PRO A 555 -22.25 -14.52 -14.74
C PRO A 555 -22.29 -15.32 -16.05
N ASP A 556 -23.13 -16.36 -16.11
CA ASP A 556 -23.40 -17.13 -17.33
C ASP A 556 -24.83 -16.92 -17.84
N GLY A 557 -25.56 -15.97 -17.24
CA GLY A 557 -26.97 -15.68 -17.52
C GLY A 557 -27.96 -16.60 -16.81
N SER A 558 -27.49 -17.64 -16.12
CA SER A 558 -28.31 -18.51 -15.27
C SER A 558 -28.44 -17.93 -13.87
N ALA A 559 -29.57 -18.22 -13.21
CA ALA A 559 -29.79 -17.86 -11.81
C ALA A 559 -29.09 -18.87 -10.90
N HIS A 560 -28.23 -18.37 -10.02
CA HIS A 560 -27.46 -19.05 -8.99
C HIS A 560 -27.80 -18.36 -7.66
N PRO A 561 -28.82 -18.83 -6.91
CA PRO A 561 -29.31 -18.17 -5.68
C PRO A 561 -28.22 -17.74 -4.71
N GLU A 562 -27.15 -18.53 -4.65
CA GLU A 562 -25.99 -18.32 -3.79
C GLU A 562 -25.21 -17.02 -4.09
N LEU A 563 -25.45 -16.36 -5.23
CA LEU A 563 -24.79 -15.12 -5.63
C LEU A 563 -25.29 -13.88 -4.87
N ASP A 564 -26.48 -13.95 -4.27
CA ASP A 564 -27.06 -12.81 -3.53
C ASP A 564 -27.12 -13.02 -2.01
N ASP A 565 -26.84 -14.25 -1.54
CA ASP A 565 -27.09 -14.67 -0.17
C ASP A 565 -25.82 -14.93 0.65
N GLU A 566 -25.95 -15.44 1.87
CA GLU A 566 -24.84 -15.72 2.78
C GLU A 566 -23.76 -16.66 2.22
N HIS A 567 -24.07 -17.47 1.20
CA HIS A 567 -23.08 -18.32 0.54
C HIS A 567 -22.00 -17.45 -0.11
N SER A 568 -22.40 -16.42 -0.86
CA SER A 568 -21.47 -15.45 -1.44
C SER A 568 -20.68 -14.69 -0.37
N ALA A 569 -21.31 -14.32 0.75
CA ALA A 569 -20.66 -13.63 1.86
C ALA A 569 -19.57 -14.49 2.52
N ALA A 570 -19.90 -15.75 2.81
CA ALA A 570 -18.97 -16.70 3.41
C ALA A 570 -17.80 -17.00 2.45
N LEU A 571 -18.07 -17.23 1.17
CA LEU A 571 -17.00 -17.47 0.23
C LEU A 571 -16.11 -16.23 0.05
N LEU A 572 -16.69 -15.05 -0.13
CA LEU A 572 -15.93 -13.81 -0.29
C LEU A 572 -14.94 -13.61 0.87
N LEU A 573 -15.40 -13.75 2.11
CA LEU A 573 -14.52 -13.60 3.26
C LEU A 573 -13.50 -14.72 3.35
N ALA A 574 -13.91 -15.98 3.17
CA ALA A 574 -12.96 -17.08 3.24
C ALA A 574 -11.86 -16.94 2.17
N THR A 575 -12.18 -16.43 0.97
CA THR A 575 -11.20 -16.17 -0.10
C THR A 575 -10.22 -15.08 0.31
N ILE A 576 -10.70 -13.93 0.79
CA ILE A 576 -9.86 -12.82 1.27
C ILE A 576 -8.92 -13.29 2.39
N LEU A 577 -9.46 -14.02 3.38
CA LEU A 577 -8.68 -14.52 4.50
C LEU A 577 -7.64 -15.57 4.07
N SER A 578 -7.94 -16.34 3.02
CA SER A 578 -7.02 -17.34 2.47
C SER A 578 -5.94 -16.72 1.59
N LEU A 579 -6.25 -15.67 0.84
CA LEU A 579 -5.27 -14.88 0.07
C LEU A 579 -4.16 -14.34 0.96
N ALA A 580 -4.53 -13.89 2.17
CA ALA A 580 -3.59 -13.39 3.15
C ALA A 580 -2.58 -14.43 3.65
N LYS A 581 -2.96 -15.71 3.64
CA LYS A 581 -2.09 -16.82 4.04
C LYS A 581 -1.43 -17.53 2.86
N GLY A 582 -2.04 -17.44 1.68
CA GLY A 582 -1.57 -18.05 0.44
C GLY A 582 -0.38 -17.35 -0.21
N GLY A 583 0.05 -16.21 0.33
CA GLY A 583 1.24 -15.48 -0.11
C GLY A 583 1.03 -14.58 -1.33
N PHE A 584 -0.20 -14.16 -1.60
CA PHE A 584 -0.49 -13.12 -2.59
C PHE A 584 -0.09 -11.74 -2.06
N ASN A 585 0.12 -10.75 -2.93
CA ASN A 585 0.48 -9.37 -2.59
C ASN A 585 -0.68 -8.37 -2.84
N GLY A 586 -1.72 -8.85 -3.52
CA GLY A 586 -2.89 -8.06 -3.88
C GLY A 586 -3.92 -8.93 -4.57
N HIS A 587 -5.16 -8.47 -4.61
CA HIS A 587 -6.24 -9.14 -5.32
C HIS A 587 -7.31 -8.13 -5.73
N SER A 588 -8.16 -8.49 -6.70
CA SER A 588 -9.30 -7.66 -7.09
C SER A 588 -10.54 -8.54 -7.31
N TYR A 589 -11.62 -8.25 -6.58
CA TYR A 589 -12.89 -8.94 -6.68
C TYR A 589 -13.71 -8.43 -7.87
N TYR A 590 -14.28 -9.38 -8.63
CA TYR A 590 -15.25 -9.13 -9.69
C TYR A 590 -16.67 -9.41 -9.16
N GLU A 591 -17.51 -8.40 -8.91
CA GLU A 591 -17.34 -6.96 -9.17
C GLU A 591 -18.09 -6.12 -8.12
N ILE A 592 -18.00 -4.79 -8.16
CA ILE A 592 -18.72 -3.95 -7.19
C ILE A 592 -20.23 -4.06 -7.35
N GLN A 593 -20.74 -4.04 -8.57
CA GLN A 593 -22.18 -3.92 -8.87
C GLN A 593 -22.54 -4.90 -9.98
N ASP A 594 -23.71 -5.53 -9.87
CA ASP A 594 -24.22 -6.39 -10.92
C ASP A 594 -24.27 -5.66 -12.27
N GLY A 595 -23.51 -6.18 -13.24
CA GLY A 595 -23.45 -5.62 -14.59
C GLY A 595 -24.60 -6.05 -15.50
N SER A 596 -24.35 -5.99 -16.81
CA SER A 596 -25.33 -6.25 -17.88
C SER A 596 -25.92 -7.66 -17.92
N PHE A 597 -25.48 -8.56 -17.05
CA PHE A 597 -25.99 -9.93 -16.94
C PHE A 597 -27.26 -10.02 -16.09
N SER A 598 -27.48 -9.02 -15.22
CA SER A 598 -28.68 -8.93 -14.40
C SER A 598 -29.78 -8.13 -15.11
N SER A 599 -30.99 -8.60 -14.90
CA SER A 599 -32.24 -8.06 -15.44
C SER A 599 -33.11 -7.39 -14.37
N ALA A 600 -32.84 -7.66 -13.09
CA ALA A 600 -33.50 -7.08 -11.93
C ALA A 600 -32.57 -7.12 -10.71
N ASP A 601 -32.95 -6.41 -9.64
CA ASP A 601 -32.26 -6.50 -8.35
C ASP A 601 -32.48 -7.87 -7.72
N TYR A 602 -31.41 -8.47 -7.20
CA TYR A 602 -31.42 -9.78 -6.55
C TYR A 602 -31.98 -10.89 -7.45
N ASP A 603 -31.63 -10.87 -8.74
CA ASP A 603 -32.08 -11.88 -9.70
C ASP A 603 -31.18 -13.11 -9.75
N HIS A 604 -30.20 -13.18 -8.85
CA HIS A 604 -29.27 -14.30 -8.66
C HIS A 604 -28.35 -14.56 -9.86
N LYS A 605 -28.15 -13.61 -10.78
CA LYS A 605 -27.37 -13.86 -12.01
C LYS A 605 -25.95 -13.30 -12.01
N ALA A 606 -25.61 -12.46 -11.03
CA ALA A 606 -24.34 -11.74 -11.04
C ALA A 606 -23.70 -11.66 -9.65
N SER A 607 -22.37 -11.57 -9.64
CA SER A 607 -21.52 -11.63 -8.45
C SER A 607 -21.23 -10.27 -7.81
N GLY A 608 -21.98 -9.23 -8.16
CA GLY A 608 -21.78 -7.89 -7.62
C GLY A 608 -21.86 -7.87 -6.09
N ILE A 609 -21.16 -6.94 -5.43
CA ILE A 609 -21.39 -6.63 -4.01
C ILE A 609 -22.76 -5.96 -3.82
N PHE A 610 -23.19 -5.23 -4.84
CA PHE A 610 -24.47 -4.58 -4.94
C PHE A 610 -25.27 -5.12 -6.13
N SER A 611 -26.58 -5.09 -6.02
CA SER A 611 -27.51 -5.39 -7.09
C SER A 611 -27.49 -4.31 -8.19
N LEU A 612 -28.22 -4.56 -9.27
CA LEU A 612 -28.30 -3.66 -10.43
C LEU A 612 -28.62 -2.19 -10.08
N ASN A 613 -29.43 -1.94 -9.05
CA ASN A 613 -29.83 -0.61 -8.57
C ASN A 613 -29.34 -0.36 -7.13
N ASP A 614 -28.08 -0.69 -6.86
CA ASP A 614 -27.34 -0.34 -5.65
C ASP A 614 -27.80 -1.04 -4.35
N GLY A 615 -28.64 -2.08 -4.47
CA GLY A 615 -29.09 -2.86 -3.32
C GLY A 615 -27.94 -3.68 -2.73
N PRO A 616 -27.50 -3.45 -1.48
CA PRO A 616 -26.43 -4.25 -0.89
C PRO A 616 -26.83 -5.71 -0.79
N LYS A 617 -25.87 -6.62 -1.06
CA LYS A 617 -26.04 -8.06 -0.88
C LYS A 617 -25.40 -8.54 0.42
N ALA A 618 -25.48 -9.83 0.73
CA ALA A 618 -24.83 -10.38 1.92
C ALA A 618 -23.30 -10.17 1.91
N THR A 619 -22.68 -10.07 0.73
CA THR A 619 -21.26 -9.69 0.56
C THR A 619 -20.95 -8.31 1.14
N TRP A 620 -21.86 -7.33 1.05
CA TRP A 620 -21.71 -6.02 1.70
C TRP A 620 -21.65 -6.14 3.22
N ALA A 621 -22.57 -6.93 3.81
CA ALA A 621 -22.57 -7.19 5.25
C ALA A 621 -21.25 -7.86 5.69
N ALA A 622 -20.76 -8.81 4.89
CA ALA A 622 -19.47 -9.47 5.11
C ALA A 622 -18.30 -8.47 5.13
N LEU A 623 -18.26 -7.53 4.19
CA LEU A 623 -17.21 -6.51 4.11
C LEU A 623 -17.22 -5.55 5.29
N LYS A 624 -18.40 -5.08 5.70
CA LYS A 624 -18.54 -4.28 6.93
C LYS A 624 -18.05 -5.05 8.15
N LEU A 625 -18.36 -6.34 8.21
CA LEU A 625 -17.93 -7.18 9.32
C LEU A 625 -16.41 -7.36 9.35
N LEU A 626 -15.78 -7.62 8.20
CA LEU A 626 -14.33 -7.67 8.05
C LEU A 626 -13.67 -6.34 8.46
N ASP A 627 -14.18 -5.21 7.98
CA ASP A 627 -13.66 -3.89 8.34
C ASP A 627 -13.78 -3.63 9.85
N SER A 628 -14.88 -4.05 10.48
CA SER A 628 -15.03 -3.97 11.94
C SER A 628 -13.99 -4.78 12.72
N VAL A 629 -13.51 -5.89 12.15
CA VAL A 629 -12.47 -6.73 12.74
C VAL A 629 -11.10 -6.10 12.52
N LEU A 630 -10.83 -5.57 11.33
CA LEU A 630 -9.56 -4.89 11.01
C LEU A 630 -9.40 -3.60 11.82
N ALA A 631 -10.46 -2.80 11.95
CA ALA A 631 -10.48 -1.56 12.73
C ALA A 631 -10.36 -1.80 14.23
N PHE A 632 -10.57 -3.04 14.69
CA PHE A 632 -10.50 -3.38 16.12
C PHE A 632 -9.07 -3.26 16.68
N GLY A 633 -8.04 -3.49 15.86
CA GLY A 633 -6.66 -3.37 16.29
C GLY A 633 -5.69 -4.15 15.41
N ASP A 634 -4.55 -4.51 15.97
CA ASP A 634 -3.46 -5.13 15.20
C ASP A 634 -3.77 -6.59 14.88
N PRO A 635 -3.35 -7.11 13.72
CA PRO A 635 -3.45 -8.53 13.42
C PRO A 635 -2.87 -9.37 14.56
N TRP A 636 -3.65 -10.32 15.05
CA TRP A 636 -3.27 -11.21 16.14
C TRP A 636 -3.32 -12.66 15.67
N PRO A 637 -2.25 -13.45 15.85
CA PRO A 637 -2.22 -14.82 15.38
C PRO A 637 -3.09 -15.73 16.24
N VAL A 638 -4.04 -16.42 15.61
CA VAL A 638 -4.85 -17.47 16.23
C VAL A 638 -4.54 -18.82 15.59
N THR A 639 -4.36 -19.85 16.41
CA THR A 639 -4.09 -21.21 15.92
C THR A 639 -5.39 -21.97 15.75
N ARG A 640 -5.70 -22.43 14.54
CA ARG A 640 -6.77 -23.41 14.29
C ARG A 640 -6.25 -24.80 14.61
N LEU A 641 -6.94 -25.52 15.49
CA LEU A 641 -6.68 -26.94 15.74
C LEU A 641 -7.51 -27.75 14.73
N GLU A 642 -6.86 -28.58 13.92
CA GLU A 642 -7.53 -29.44 12.93
C GLU A 642 -8.42 -28.64 11.96
N PRO A 643 -7.87 -27.66 11.21
CA PRO A 643 -8.69 -26.78 10.37
C PRO A 643 -9.44 -27.59 9.31
N ALA A 644 -10.78 -27.53 9.34
CA ALA A 644 -11.62 -28.05 8.26
C ALA A 644 -11.39 -27.27 6.97
N TRP A 645 -11.58 -27.92 5.81
CA TRP A 645 -11.30 -27.31 4.51
C TRP A 645 -12.21 -26.14 4.20
N SER A 646 -13.44 -26.14 4.69
CA SER A 646 -14.39 -25.03 4.46
C SER A 646 -14.18 -23.81 5.36
N THR A 647 -13.21 -23.83 6.28
CA THR A 647 -13.15 -22.82 7.36
C THR A 647 -12.00 -21.85 7.22
N ALA A 648 -12.25 -20.57 7.46
CA ALA A 648 -11.25 -19.51 7.50
C ALA A 648 -11.34 -18.71 8.81
N VAL A 649 -10.20 -18.16 9.24
CA VAL A 649 -10.13 -17.32 10.46
C VAL A 649 -9.18 -16.16 10.28
N HIS A 650 -9.59 -15.02 10.83
CA HIS A 650 -8.77 -13.85 11.07
C HIS A 650 -9.05 -13.30 12.46
N SER A 651 -8.08 -12.62 13.05
CA SER A 651 -8.29 -11.97 14.33
C SER A 651 -7.40 -10.75 14.51
N SER A 652 -7.94 -9.79 15.25
CA SER A 652 -7.27 -8.53 15.60
C SER A 652 -7.28 -8.35 17.11
N LYS A 653 -6.32 -7.61 17.65
CA LYS A 653 -6.16 -7.33 19.07
C LYS A 653 -6.06 -5.83 19.32
N ASN A 654 -6.88 -5.31 20.22
CA ASN A 654 -6.86 -3.89 20.58
C ASN A 654 -5.82 -3.58 21.68
N ALA A 655 -5.67 -2.30 22.01
CA ALA A 655 -4.72 -1.84 23.03
C ALA A 655 -5.00 -2.39 24.44
N GLN A 656 -6.27 -2.75 24.73
CA GLN A 656 -6.69 -3.36 26.00
C GLN A 656 -6.43 -4.88 26.04
N GLY A 657 -5.90 -5.46 24.96
CA GLY A 657 -5.64 -6.89 24.85
C GLY A 657 -6.87 -7.74 24.52
N HIS A 658 -8.04 -7.13 24.33
CA HIS A 658 -9.21 -7.83 23.81
C HIS A 658 -8.94 -8.26 22.37
N ARG A 659 -9.66 -9.29 21.90
CA ARG A 659 -9.47 -9.84 20.56
C ARG A 659 -10.79 -9.94 19.83
N ARG A 660 -10.85 -9.44 18.60
CA ARG A 660 -12.00 -9.65 17.73
C ARG A 660 -11.64 -10.72 16.72
N ILE A 661 -12.39 -11.81 16.73
CA ILE A 661 -12.15 -13.00 15.90
C ILE A 661 -13.26 -13.07 14.86
N LEU A 662 -12.88 -13.21 13.59
CA LEU A 662 -13.76 -13.49 12.46
C LEU A 662 -13.59 -14.95 12.05
N LEU A 663 -14.68 -15.71 12.07
CA LEU A 663 -14.79 -17.09 11.62
C LEU A 663 -15.73 -17.19 10.43
N VAL A 664 -15.36 -18.05 9.49
CA VAL A 664 -16.14 -18.28 8.29
C VAL A 664 -16.20 -19.78 8.03
N ASN A 665 -17.38 -20.30 7.72
CA ASN A 665 -17.57 -21.64 7.17
C ASN A 665 -18.12 -21.53 5.73
N SER A 666 -17.25 -21.37 4.75
CA SER A 666 -17.58 -21.38 3.33
C SER A 666 -17.68 -22.84 2.84
N ALA A 667 -18.66 -23.57 3.36
CA ALA A 667 -18.96 -24.90 2.88
C ALA A 667 -19.26 -24.83 1.38
N ARG A 668 -18.80 -25.79 0.59
CA ARG A 668 -19.20 -25.96 -0.80
C ARG A 668 -18.97 -27.42 -1.11
N PHE A 669 -19.84 -28.01 -1.91
CA PHE A 669 -19.74 -29.41 -2.26
C PHE A 669 -19.84 -29.56 -3.77
N ASP A 670 -18.68 -29.60 -4.42
CA ASP A 670 -18.57 -29.99 -5.81
C ASP A 670 -17.24 -30.69 -6.10
N GLU A 671 -17.16 -31.28 -7.28
CA GLU A 671 -16.06 -32.17 -7.68
C GLU A 671 -14.79 -31.38 -7.99
N GLN A 672 -14.89 -30.05 -8.20
CA GLN A 672 -13.79 -29.22 -8.63
C GLN A 672 -12.69 -29.11 -7.57
N SER A 673 -13.05 -29.11 -6.28
CA SER A 673 -12.05 -29.15 -5.18
C SER A 673 -11.17 -30.39 -5.25
N ALA A 674 -11.79 -31.55 -5.42
CA ALA A 674 -11.10 -32.82 -5.51
C ALA A 674 -10.21 -32.88 -6.76
N LEU A 675 -10.72 -32.38 -7.90
CA LEU A 675 -9.94 -32.27 -9.14
C LEU A 675 -8.74 -31.32 -9.00
N ARG A 676 -8.90 -30.16 -8.34
CA ARG A 676 -7.79 -29.23 -8.08
C ARG A 676 -6.76 -29.81 -7.11
N TYR A 677 -7.21 -30.57 -6.12
CA TYR A 677 -6.30 -31.30 -5.24
C TYR A 677 -5.44 -32.29 -6.03
N LEU A 678 -6.04 -33.00 -6.99
CA LEU A 678 -5.34 -33.91 -7.87
C LEU A 678 -4.31 -33.19 -8.74
N GLU A 679 -4.70 -32.09 -9.40
CA GLU A 679 -3.76 -31.23 -10.13
C GLU A 679 -2.64 -30.72 -9.24
N HIS A 680 -2.97 -30.36 -7.99
CA HIS A 680 -1.98 -29.89 -7.03
C HIS A 680 -0.92 -30.95 -6.76
N HIS A 681 -1.32 -32.22 -6.69
CA HIS A 681 -0.44 -33.36 -6.46
C HIS A 681 0.12 -33.98 -7.75
N GLY A 682 -0.05 -33.31 -8.90
CA GLY A 682 0.59 -33.67 -10.17
C GLY A 682 -0.13 -34.76 -10.96
N ALA A 683 -1.37 -35.11 -10.59
CA ALA A 683 -2.17 -36.05 -11.37
C ALA A 683 -2.56 -35.43 -12.74
N ASP A 684 -2.42 -36.21 -13.80
CA ASP A 684 -2.76 -35.80 -15.16
C ASP A 684 -4.25 -35.95 -15.42
N LEU A 685 -4.99 -34.85 -15.28
CA LEU A 685 -6.44 -34.85 -15.50
C LEU A 685 -6.84 -35.09 -16.97
N SER A 686 -5.93 -35.06 -17.94
CA SER A 686 -6.29 -35.38 -19.32
C SER A 686 -6.71 -36.85 -19.47
N GLN A 687 -6.17 -37.72 -18.62
CA GLN A 687 -6.43 -39.17 -18.62
C GLN A 687 -7.87 -39.53 -18.22
N ILE A 688 -8.54 -38.60 -17.54
CA ILE A 688 -9.91 -38.79 -17.07
C ILE A 688 -10.97 -38.16 -17.96
N THR A 689 -10.57 -37.54 -19.08
CA THR A 689 -11.52 -36.98 -20.04
C THR A 689 -12.47 -38.07 -20.55
N GLY A 690 -13.79 -37.89 -20.38
CA GLY A 690 -14.80 -38.89 -20.73
C GLY A 690 -15.03 -39.99 -19.67
N GLN A 691 -14.38 -39.87 -18.51
CA GLN A 691 -14.52 -40.78 -17.36
C GLN A 691 -15.27 -40.13 -16.18
N GLU A 692 -16.01 -39.05 -16.41
CA GLU A 692 -16.61 -38.22 -15.36
C GLU A 692 -17.57 -39.05 -14.48
N SER A 693 -18.31 -39.98 -15.09
CA SER A 693 -19.26 -40.82 -14.35
C SER A 693 -18.57 -41.81 -13.39
N ILE A 694 -17.43 -42.39 -13.77
CA ILE A 694 -16.73 -43.36 -12.92
C ILE A 694 -15.91 -42.67 -11.83
N ILE A 695 -15.38 -41.47 -12.09
CA ILE A 695 -14.73 -40.63 -11.08
C ILE A 695 -15.72 -40.16 -10.04
N LYS A 696 -16.89 -39.70 -10.48
CA LYS A 696 -17.97 -39.34 -9.57
C LYS A 696 -18.36 -40.53 -8.70
N ALA A 697 -18.51 -41.71 -9.30
CA ALA A 697 -18.76 -42.94 -8.55
C ALA A 697 -17.62 -43.23 -7.56
N PHE A 698 -16.36 -43.01 -7.93
CA PHE A 698 -15.21 -43.17 -7.03
C PHE A 698 -15.27 -42.22 -5.83
N PHE A 699 -15.47 -40.91 -6.05
CA PHE A 699 -15.64 -39.94 -4.95
C PHE A 699 -16.86 -40.25 -4.06
N GLN A 700 -17.90 -40.87 -4.61
CA GLN A 700 -19.08 -41.30 -3.88
C GLN A 700 -18.90 -42.64 -3.14
N GLY A 701 -17.76 -43.32 -3.32
CA GLY A 701 -17.50 -44.65 -2.77
C GLY A 701 -18.27 -45.78 -3.47
N GLU A 702 -18.82 -45.50 -4.65
CA GLU A 702 -19.55 -46.45 -5.51
C GLU A 702 -18.62 -47.22 -6.47
N ALA A 703 -17.40 -46.73 -6.69
CA ALA A 703 -16.35 -47.39 -7.45
C ALA A 703 -15.05 -47.51 -6.64
N THR A 704 -14.26 -48.56 -6.88
CA THR A 704 -12.90 -48.70 -6.35
C THR A 704 -11.89 -47.98 -7.23
N TYR A 705 -10.70 -47.71 -6.69
CA TYR A 705 -9.63 -47.07 -7.46
C TYR A 705 -9.28 -47.89 -8.71
N GLU A 706 -9.21 -49.22 -8.62
CA GLU A 706 -8.90 -50.08 -9.76
C GLU A 706 -9.96 -50.02 -10.86
N GLN A 707 -11.22 -49.77 -10.51
CA GLN A 707 -12.31 -49.64 -11.47
C GLN A 707 -12.19 -48.37 -12.31
N THR A 708 -11.55 -47.32 -11.79
CA THR A 708 -11.30 -46.07 -12.54
C THR A 708 -10.30 -46.24 -13.68
N GLY A 709 -9.47 -47.29 -13.66
CA GLY A 709 -8.41 -47.48 -14.66
C GLY A 709 -7.28 -46.43 -14.59
N LEU A 710 -7.20 -45.67 -13.51
CA LEU A 710 -6.16 -44.66 -13.26
C LEU A 710 -4.78 -45.28 -12.98
N PRO A 711 -3.67 -44.56 -13.23
CA PRO A 711 -2.32 -45.05 -12.99
C PRO A 711 -2.06 -45.33 -11.51
N PRO A 712 -1.53 -46.51 -11.12
CA PRO A 712 -1.27 -46.85 -9.71
C PRO A 712 -0.42 -45.84 -8.94
N GLU A 713 0.47 -45.10 -9.63
CA GLU A 713 1.28 -44.04 -9.05
C GLU A 713 0.49 -42.85 -8.51
N ASP A 714 -0.76 -42.64 -8.95
CA ASP A 714 -1.60 -41.52 -8.52
C ASP A 714 -2.52 -41.90 -7.33
N GLU A 715 -2.55 -43.17 -6.90
CA GLU A 715 -3.51 -43.69 -5.91
C GLU A 715 -3.55 -42.89 -4.60
N GLU A 716 -2.39 -42.42 -4.13
CA GLU A 716 -2.29 -41.58 -2.92
C GLU A 716 -2.99 -40.23 -3.09
N ALA A 717 -2.77 -39.55 -4.23
CA ALA A 717 -3.41 -38.27 -4.53
C ALA A 717 -4.93 -38.41 -4.66
N TRP A 718 -5.40 -39.50 -5.28
CA TRP A 718 -6.83 -39.80 -5.40
C TRP A 718 -7.48 -40.14 -4.07
N THR A 719 -6.79 -40.86 -3.21
CA THR A 719 -7.27 -41.13 -1.84
C THR A 719 -7.39 -39.82 -1.06
N GLY A 720 -6.39 -38.94 -1.13
CA GLY A 720 -6.45 -37.60 -0.52
C GLY A 720 -7.58 -36.74 -1.08
N ALA A 721 -7.86 -36.82 -2.38
CA ALA A 721 -8.98 -36.13 -3.02
C ALA A 721 -10.34 -36.64 -2.53
N VAL A 722 -10.48 -37.94 -2.25
CA VAL A 722 -11.68 -38.52 -1.62
C VAL A 722 -11.85 -38.05 -0.18
N GLU A 723 -10.77 -38.00 0.61
CA GLU A 723 -10.81 -37.46 1.97
C GLU A 723 -11.26 -36.00 1.97
N LEU A 724 -10.71 -35.20 1.05
CA LEU A 724 -11.11 -33.82 0.82
C LEU A 724 -12.58 -33.70 0.47
N TRP A 725 -13.02 -34.47 -0.53
CA TRP A 725 -14.41 -34.52 -0.97
C TRP A 725 -15.36 -34.82 0.20
N ASN A 726 -15.02 -35.81 1.02
CA ASN A 726 -15.82 -36.19 2.19
C ASN A 726 -15.84 -35.09 3.27
N ASP A 727 -14.74 -34.37 3.48
CA ASP A 727 -14.72 -33.22 4.39
C ASP A 727 -15.61 -32.10 3.87
N TYR A 728 -15.53 -31.74 2.59
CA TYR A 728 -16.42 -30.73 2.01
C TYR A 728 -17.89 -31.14 2.08
N LYS A 729 -18.19 -32.40 1.78
CA LYS A 729 -19.53 -32.96 1.91
C LYS A 729 -20.07 -32.79 3.32
N ALA A 730 -19.32 -33.23 4.32
CA ALA A 730 -19.74 -33.11 5.71
C ALA A 730 -19.87 -31.64 6.17
N SER A 731 -19.10 -30.71 5.58
CA SER A 731 -19.26 -29.27 5.83
C SER A 731 -20.50 -28.67 5.19
N ALA A 732 -20.92 -29.17 4.03
CA ALA A 732 -22.12 -28.72 3.35
C ALA A 732 -23.40 -29.32 3.95
N GLU A 733 -23.32 -30.55 4.48
CA GLU A 733 -24.48 -31.28 5.02
C GLU A 733 -24.83 -30.90 6.47
N GLY A 734 -23.93 -30.25 7.21
CA GLY A 734 -24.21 -29.94 8.61
C GLY A 734 -23.21 -29.02 9.30
N PRO A 735 -23.43 -28.78 10.61
CA PRO A 735 -22.60 -27.89 11.40
C PRO A 735 -21.17 -28.41 11.56
N ARG A 736 -20.21 -27.49 11.68
CA ARG A 736 -18.79 -27.77 11.87
C ARG A 736 -18.22 -27.13 13.11
N ASP A 737 -17.52 -27.92 13.91
CA ASP A 737 -16.78 -27.42 15.06
C ASP A 737 -15.43 -26.84 14.61
N VAL A 738 -15.22 -25.55 14.86
CA VAL A 738 -13.94 -24.88 14.68
C VAL A 738 -13.27 -24.72 16.04
N ARG A 739 -12.12 -25.35 16.20
CA ARG A 739 -11.33 -25.33 17.43
C ARG A 739 -10.20 -24.31 17.31
N LEU A 740 -10.17 -23.35 18.21
CA LEU A 740 -9.17 -22.28 18.27
C LEU A 740 -8.34 -22.42 19.54
N GLN A 741 -7.04 -22.24 19.42
CA GLN A 741 -6.10 -22.13 20.53
C GLN A 741 -5.56 -20.70 20.59
N LEU A 742 -5.81 -20.03 21.72
CA LEU A 742 -5.33 -18.69 22.01
C LEU A 742 -4.07 -18.75 22.90
N ASP A 743 -3.28 -17.67 22.92
CA ASP A 743 -2.14 -17.47 23.83
C ASP A 743 -2.55 -16.90 25.21
N VAL A 744 -3.83 -16.54 25.39
CA VAL A 744 -4.42 -16.10 26.68
C VAL A 744 -5.60 -16.96 27.06
N GLU A 745 -5.96 -16.94 28.35
CA GLU A 745 -7.21 -17.54 28.83
C GLU A 745 -8.40 -16.73 28.35
N VAL A 746 -9.54 -17.41 28.18
CA VAL A 746 -10.77 -16.81 27.70
C VAL A 746 -11.61 -16.46 28.92
N GLY A 747 -11.64 -15.18 29.29
CA GLY A 747 -12.49 -14.68 30.36
C GLY A 747 -13.96 -14.59 29.94
N ALA A 748 -14.26 -13.92 28.82
CA ALA A 748 -15.61 -13.77 28.30
C ALA A 748 -15.67 -13.71 26.77
N ILE A 749 -16.83 -14.12 26.22
CA ILE A 749 -17.20 -13.93 24.81
C ILE A 749 -18.31 -12.89 24.75
N GLN A 750 -18.12 -11.86 23.93
CA GLN A 750 -19.00 -10.69 23.80
C GLN A 750 -19.16 -10.28 22.33
N ASP A 751 -20.09 -9.36 22.07
CA ASP A 751 -20.30 -8.72 20.75
C ASP A 751 -20.42 -9.69 19.58
N VAL A 752 -21.14 -10.80 19.80
CA VAL A 752 -21.28 -11.86 18.81
C VAL A 752 -22.26 -11.40 17.74
N VAL A 753 -21.79 -11.34 16.49
CA VAL A 753 -22.57 -10.97 15.31
C VAL A 753 -22.40 -12.01 14.21
N VAL A 754 -23.45 -12.22 13.42
CA VAL A 754 -23.56 -13.31 12.46
C VAL A 754 -24.16 -12.85 11.13
N ILE A 755 -23.72 -13.51 10.06
CA ILE A 755 -24.41 -13.57 8.76
C ILE A 755 -24.69 -15.04 8.49
N ASP A 756 -25.95 -15.38 8.26
CA ASP A 756 -26.42 -16.73 7.94
C ASP A 756 -27.75 -16.68 7.15
N HIS A 757 -28.33 -17.86 6.87
CA HIS A 757 -29.59 -18.01 6.15
C HIS A 757 -30.82 -17.31 6.79
N THR A 758 -30.68 -16.69 7.96
CA THR A 758 -31.74 -15.94 8.64
C THR A 758 -31.37 -14.50 8.96
N ARG A 759 -30.10 -14.10 8.82
CA ARG A 759 -29.56 -12.85 9.39
C ARG A 759 -28.47 -12.25 8.52
N GLY A 760 -28.47 -10.92 8.44
CA GLY A 760 -27.43 -10.16 7.73
C GLY A 760 -27.41 -10.39 6.22
N ASN A 761 -28.54 -10.82 5.66
CA ASN A 761 -28.73 -11.03 4.23
C ASN A 761 -29.85 -10.11 3.70
N PRO A 762 -29.52 -9.01 3.01
CA PRO A 762 -30.51 -8.02 2.58
C PRO A 762 -31.46 -8.53 1.49
N SER A 763 -31.05 -9.56 0.73
CA SER A 763 -31.89 -10.15 -0.33
C SER A 763 -33.15 -10.78 0.25
N TYR A 764 -33.06 -11.46 1.40
CA TYR A 764 -34.22 -12.02 2.09
C TYR A 764 -35.21 -10.96 2.54
N TRP A 765 -34.69 -9.86 3.08
CA TRP A 765 -35.50 -8.76 3.53
C TRP A 765 -36.15 -8.01 2.37
N TYR A 766 -35.51 -7.97 1.20
CA TYR A 766 -36.10 -7.38 -0.01
C TYR A 766 -37.35 -8.13 -0.46
N ASP A 767 -37.35 -9.46 -0.39
CA ASP A 767 -38.51 -10.29 -0.77
C ASP A 767 -39.65 -10.24 0.25
N GLU A 768 -39.36 -9.98 1.53
CA GLU A 768 -40.38 -9.86 2.57
C GLU A 768 -41.23 -8.59 2.40
N ILE A 769 -42.50 -8.78 2.02
CA ILE A 769 -43.49 -7.71 1.87
C ILE A 769 -43.80 -7.13 3.26
N GLY A 770 -43.07 -6.08 3.64
CA GLY A 770 -43.28 -5.37 4.89
C GLY A 770 -41.99 -5.07 5.66
N SER A 771 -40.86 -5.67 5.29
CA SER A 771 -39.58 -5.37 5.96
C SER A 771 -39.25 -3.88 5.86
N SER A 772 -38.65 -3.32 6.91
CA SER A 772 -38.20 -1.93 6.93
C SER A 772 -37.10 -1.70 5.89
N TYR A 773 -36.26 -2.71 5.64
CA TYR A 773 -35.24 -2.64 4.60
C TYR A 773 -35.85 -2.44 3.21
N ARG A 774 -36.81 -3.29 2.82
CA ARG A 774 -37.48 -3.18 1.51
C ARG A 774 -38.12 -1.80 1.34
N GLN A 775 -38.78 -1.28 2.37
CA GLN A 775 -39.38 0.05 2.33
C GLN A 775 -38.34 1.15 2.12
N THR A 776 -37.19 1.07 2.82
CA THR A 776 -36.07 2.00 2.68
C THR A 776 -35.48 1.93 1.28
N PHE A 777 -35.19 0.72 0.77
CA PHE A 777 -34.63 0.51 -0.56
C PHE A 777 -35.58 0.96 -1.67
N VAL A 778 -36.88 0.66 -1.57
CA VAL A 778 -37.90 1.14 -2.52
C VAL A 778 -38.04 2.67 -2.45
N SER A 779 -37.90 3.28 -1.27
CA SER A 779 -37.91 4.73 -1.14
C SER A 779 -36.70 5.38 -1.80
N TYR A 780 -35.51 4.79 -1.65
CA TYR A 780 -34.29 5.22 -2.32
C TYR A 780 -34.43 5.12 -3.84
N LYS A 781 -34.82 3.94 -4.34
CA LYS A 781 -34.98 3.68 -5.78
C LYS A 781 -36.00 4.62 -6.45
N ASN A 782 -37.06 4.99 -5.73
CA ASN A 782 -38.08 5.90 -6.23
C ASN A 782 -37.75 7.39 -5.98
N GLY A 783 -36.66 7.71 -5.29
CA GLY A 783 -36.30 9.08 -4.90
C GLY A 783 -37.32 9.74 -3.96
N THR A 784 -38.00 8.97 -3.11
CA THR A 784 -39.13 9.47 -2.28
C THR A 784 -38.77 9.79 -0.84
N GLY A 785 -37.51 9.64 -0.42
CA GLY A 785 -37.09 10.06 0.90
C GLY A 785 -35.78 9.45 1.41
N ALA A 786 -35.52 8.18 1.12
CA ALA A 786 -34.27 7.53 1.53
C ALA A 786 -33.12 7.85 0.56
N THR A 787 -31.91 7.92 1.10
CA THR A 787 -30.65 8.07 0.38
C THR A 787 -29.95 6.71 0.26
N LEU A 788 -28.92 6.61 -0.59
CA LEU A 788 -28.08 5.40 -0.65
C LEU A 788 -27.46 5.09 0.72
N ALA A 789 -27.04 6.14 1.45
CA ALA A 789 -26.53 6.00 2.80
C ALA A 789 -27.52 5.30 3.74
N ASP A 790 -28.80 5.67 3.69
CA ASP A 790 -29.85 5.04 4.50
C ASP A 790 -30.02 3.55 4.18
N VAL A 791 -29.84 3.16 2.91
CA VAL A 791 -29.88 1.75 2.49
C VAL A 791 -28.67 0.98 3.01
N LEU A 792 -27.46 1.53 2.84
CA LEU A 792 -26.21 0.85 3.21
C LEU A 792 -25.98 0.74 4.73
N ASP A 793 -26.52 1.70 5.49
CA ASP A 793 -26.44 1.74 6.96
C ASP A 793 -27.65 1.12 7.65
N HIS A 794 -28.63 0.65 6.88
CA HIS A 794 -29.78 -0.04 7.45
C HIS A 794 -29.31 -1.26 8.26
N PRO A 795 -29.86 -1.53 9.47
CA PRO A 795 -29.40 -2.65 10.31
C PRO A 795 -29.45 -4.02 9.62
N GLN A 796 -30.50 -4.26 8.83
CA GLN A 796 -30.66 -5.47 8.01
C GLN A 796 -29.71 -5.55 6.79
N ALA A 797 -28.90 -4.50 6.54
CA ALA A 797 -27.84 -4.48 5.54
C ALA A 797 -26.46 -4.88 6.12
N GLY A 798 -26.37 -5.18 7.41
CA GLY A 798 -25.14 -5.60 8.09
C GLY A 798 -25.30 -6.90 8.87
N ALA A 799 -24.21 -7.38 9.47
CA ALA A 799 -24.25 -8.52 10.37
C ALA A 799 -25.13 -8.23 11.60
N GLU A 800 -25.89 -9.23 12.06
CA GLU A 800 -26.86 -9.06 13.14
C GLU A 800 -26.37 -9.74 14.44
N PRO A 801 -26.79 -9.25 15.63
CA PRO A 801 -26.42 -9.89 16.89
C PRO A 801 -26.89 -11.34 17.03
N LEU A 802 -26.03 -12.22 17.55
CA LEU A 802 -26.36 -13.60 17.94
C LEU A 802 -26.42 -13.69 19.46
N THR A 803 -27.63 -13.90 20.01
CA THR A 803 -27.85 -13.99 21.46
C THR A 803 -27.74 -15.42 22.00
N ASP A 804 -27.98 -16.42 21.17
CA ASP A 804 -27.79 -17.84 21.54
C ASP A 804 -26.32 -18.23 21.37
N LEU A 805 -25.63 -18.41 22.50
CA LEU A 805 -24.23 -18.81 22.56
C LEU A 805 -24.02 -20.31 22.80
N SER A 806 -25.06 -21.13 22.64
CA SER A 806 -24.97 -22.59 22.83
C SER A 806 -23.95 -23.27 21.91
N GLY A 807 -23.62 -22.66 20.77
CA GLY A 807 -22.56 -23.12 19.86
C GLY A 807 -21.14 -22.81 20.33
N PHE A 808 -20.93 -22.16 21.48
CA PHE A 808 -19.60 -21.85 22.02
C PHE A 808 -19.25 -22.74 23.21
N HIS A 809 -18.05 -23.32 23.18
CA HIS A 809 -17.47 -24.04 24.31
C HIS A 809 -16.06 -23.51 24.62
N VAL A 810 -15.84 -23.11 25.86
CA VAL A 810 -14.58 -22.52 26.32
C VAL A 810 -13.90 -23.46 27.32
N ASP A 811 -12.63 -23.78 27.08
CA ASP A 811 -11.79 -24.59 27.96
C ASP A 811 -10.40 -23.93 28.12
N GLY A 812 -10.30 -23.05 29.12
CA GLY A 812 -9.10 -22.27 29.41
C GLY A 812 -8.71 -21.35 28.24
N ARG A 813 -7.71 -21.77 27.47
CA ARG A 813 -7.22 -21.04 26.28
C ARG A 813 -7.81 -21.53 24.96
N ARG A 814 -8.72 -22.50 25.02
CA ARG A 814 -9.35 -23.12 23.85
C ARG A 814 -10.79 -22.65 23.71
N ILE A 815 -11.18 -22.37 22.48
CA ILE A 815 -12.57 -22.11 22.11
C ILE A 815 -12.96 -23.09 21.02
N THR A 816 -14.05 -23.81 21.19
CA THR A 816 -14.74 -24.54 20.12
C THR A 816 -15.99 -23.77 19.75
N VAL A 817 -16.17 -23.50 18.46
CA VAL A 817 -17.33 -22.82 17.92
C VAL A 817 -18.00 -23.70 16.86
N THR A 818 -19.27 -24.04 17.04
CA THR A 818 -20.06 -24.78 16.06
C THR A 818 -20.66 -23.82 15.03
N LEU A 819 -20.21 -23.90 13.78
CA LEU A 819 -20.66 -23.06 12.67
C LEU A 819 -21.61 -23.83 11.75
N GLN A 820 -22.74 -23.23 11.39
CA GLN A 820 -23.60 -23.76 10.33
C GLN A 820 -22.91 -23.63 8.95
N PRO A 821 -23.34 -24.40 7.93
CA PRO A 821 -22.93 -24.15 6.55
C PRO A 821 -23.16 -22.68 6.16
N HIS A 822 -22.19 -22.08 5.48
CA HIS A 822 -22.23 -20.69 4.98
C HIS A 822 -22.33 -19.61 6.07
N MET A 823 -22.06 -19.96 7.32
CA MET A 823 -22.09 -19.02 8.44
C MET A 823 -20.82 -18.17 8.46
N VAL A 824 -20.99 -16.86 8.58
CA VAL A 824 -19.95 -15.90 8.97
C VAL A 824 -20.26 -15.43 10.38
N LEU A 825 -19.25 -15.44 11.26
CA LEU A 825 -19.41 -15.10 12.66
C LEU A 825 -18.24 -14.24 13.11
N ALA A 826 -18.49 -13.14 13.82
CA ALA A 826 -17.45 -12.46 14.56
C ALA A 826 -17.83 -12.31 16.03
N PHE A 827 -16.82 -12.32 16.90
CA PHE A 827 -17.01 -12.15 18.34
C PHE A 827 -15.76 -11.55 18.99
N THR A 828 -15.95 -10.93 20.15
CA THR A 828 -14.88 -10.39 20.98
C THR A 828 -14.55 -11.35 22.12
N VAL A 829 -13.28 -11.71 22.28
CA VAL A 829 -12.73 -12.40 23.45
C VAL A 829 -12.09 -11.39 24.38
N VAL A 830 -12.56 -11.38 25.63
CA VAL A 830 -11.97 -10.61 26.73
C VAL A 830 -11.14 -11.57 27.59
N PRO A 831 -9.81 -11.36 27.70
CA PRO A 831 -8.92 -12.22 28.48
C PRO A 831 -9.21 -12.27 29.98
#